data_AF-A0A953HE56-F1
#
_entry.id   AF-A0A953HE56-F1
#
_cell.length_a   1.000
_cell.length_b   1.000
_cell.length_c   1.000
_cell.angle_alpha   90.00
_cell.angle_beta   90.00
_cell.angle_gamma   90.00
#
_symmetry.space_group_name_H-M   'P 1'
#
loop_
_entity.id
_entity.type
_entity.pdbx_description
1 polymer ?
#
loop_
_entity_poly.entity_id
_entity_poly.type
_entity_poly.pdbx_seq_one_letter_code
_entity_poly.pdbx_strand_id
1 'polypeptide(L)'
;MATAVRNMPRRGVGHRRDQVGETEDFFTLDWLILGVTFVVMTMIFFLFTPYTHQLDEIKNVFLMTLPPLILFAAAYHVDFRRMSWKTHASTYLFGLYTLVILISYLLNPFKITTERVVWFQIGCSTFTVVFAWYMTSESKMRKVMMFYVLTALGSVLIGLFLRSGLDFTNDIYRFLASSPFGARNPEWVTLFYTLKEAKEMYSTILNADFYAAYLVMAIPISLSMFFVEEHLLFKVIAVVTFLLMNVCLALTNSNDSFLAMVILYGIYFAVGLIYIKEWGLTKKFILTFLTCGVLLVILTGTLMIPQLAAAWEFKKNAISGREILWGGAFWPWLYRDDFTKAHFDWTSVFFGTGPGGYRFYFPVFRGNNYFDNQINNVTTFGHSTYLDILCEFGAFGLLLFLAFHIRVLWDGFRQIRTSTNRAHQFYQLACFAGLSGVAVQNIFSPNNRWAVCGMIWWSLFGLSMGLYNLDNPGVDPEAPENRNRKGPMLAHWALMTLAALFAVRSIPQGFTYWRAAKLNGAGLQRMDKAERFRGSEKVALLEESRQLFASAIRYNPTFATAYYKMAHVLNQLGQTEEAIKAYEDLDKVFKDYSELRLNLGIMYSSKALSFTGAEKLAWMEKAWKEIQEAARQAIKPTAQRIAGHIGEELAKAYDEAGKQAEALAVRNKIKEYYWNVINYNPVLSEFQQDKKEWYPVAQQRLIDLANQTGNPREAEPVYKLMYEEDPDNQTVLGLLLAFYDSQKMAKEKNEFLKNAASLAITNLNVRKELAQSYLDLGDWDNFRRELRKIEAVDPKNLSALAGLYVYAAAKGTPEEAKSLKDKLREQGVDADKLTTGGLGDSASTSSLTLRKIEEEVVKLRATGAAAPAPPQPAPANAPTTAPPPAGNVQTLPAGSSGTVTGVVFPTTGSGEPAENH
;
A
#
# COMPACT_ATOMS: atom_id res chain seq x y z
N MET A 1 -63.10 56.10 20.36
CA MET A 1 -63.25 54.62 20.32
C MET A 1 -61.91 53.89 20.09
N ALA A 2 -60.78 54.45 20.55
CA ALA A 2 -59.45 53.81 20.54
C ALA A 2 -58.79 53.84 21.95
N THR A 3 -59.61 53.80 23.00
CA THR A 3 -59.15 53.97 24.40
C THR A 3 -59.97 53.14 25.39
N ALA A 4 -60.41 51.93 25.00
CA ALA A 4 -61.28 51.09 25.84
C ALA A 4 -61.01 49.58 25.76
N VAL A 5 -59.79 49.15 25.41
CA VAL A 5 -59.41 47.71 25.43
C VAL A 5 -58.12 47.46 26.23
N ARG A 6 -57.60 48.45 26.98
CA ARG A 6 -56.31 48.33 27.68
C ARG A 6 -56.38 47.85 29.14
N ASN A 7 -57.56 47.60 29.70
CA ASN A 7 -57.70 47.17 31.10
C ASN A 7 -58.69 46.00 31.24
N MET A 8 -58.21 44.76 31.10
CA MET A 8 -58.81 43.60 31.77
C MET A 8 -57.72 42.66 32.29
N PRO A 9 -57.86 42.11 33.51
CA PRO A 9 -56.84 41.29 34.15
C PRO A 9 -56.78 39.89 33.53
N ARG A 10 -55.56 39.43 33.24
CA ARG A 10 -55.24 38.07 32.79
C ARG A 10 -55.68 37.04 33.84
N ARG A 11 -56.72 36.26 33.53
CA ARG A 11 -56.98 34.98 34.19
C ARG A 11 -56.34 33.86 33.37
N GLY A 12 -55.43 33.13 34.01
CA GLY A 12 -54.77 31.97 33.43
C GLY A 12 -55.76 30.85 33.12
N VAL A 13 -55.65 30.32 31.90
CA VAL A 13 -56.14 28.99 31.54
C VAL A 13 -55.09 28.42 30.59
N GLY A 14 -54.47 27.31 30.99
CA GLY A 14 -53.53 26.58 30.17
C GLY A 14 -54.22 26.07 28.90
N HIS A 15 -53.63 26.34 27.75
CA HIS A 15 -54.02 25.73 26.48
C HIS A 15 -52.77 25.23 25.75
N ARG A 16 -52.80 23.94 25.45
CA ARG A 16 -52.04 23.29 24.38
C ARG A 16 -52.04 24.21 23.16
N ARG A 17 -50.87 24.66 22.74
CA ARG A 17 -50.64 25.14 21.37
C ARG A 17 -49.95 24.02 20.62
N ASP A 18 -50.74 23.07 20.16
CA ASP A 18 -50.36 22.21 19.04
C ASP A 18 -51.16 22.69 17.82
N GLN A 19 -50.45 22.81 16.70
CA GLN A 19 -50.99 22.70 15.35
C GLN A 19 -52.00 23.77 14.90
N VAL A 20 -51.51 24.98 14.62
CA VAL A 20 -52.01 25.75 13.48
C VAL A 20 -50.88 25.76 12.48
N GLY A 21 -51.12 25.19 11.29
CA GLY A 21 -50.13 25.12 10.22
C GLY A 21 -49.68 26.51 9.83
N GLU A 22 -48.49 26.90 10.28
CA GLU A 22 -47.71 27.90 9.56
C GLU A 22 -47.44 27.30 8.19
N THR A 23 -48.02 27.89 7.15
CA THR A 23 -47.61 27.62 5.78
C THR A 23 -46.13 27.95 5.69
N GLU A 24 -45.29 26.91 5.68
CA GLU A 24 -43.85 27.10 5.56
C GLU A 24 -43.55 27.77 4.22
N ASP A 25 -42.98 28.97 4.29
CA ASP A 25 -42.53 29.67 3.11
C ASP A 25 -41.20 29.08 2.64
N PHE A 26 -41.30 28.15 1.69
CA PHE A 26 -40.16 27.51 1.02
C PHE A 26 -39.29 28.48 0.22
N PHE A 27 -39.74 29.73 0.00
CA PHE A 27 -38.99 30.77 -0.68
C PHE A 27 -38.19 31.67 0.27
N THR A 28 -38.23 31.41 1.58
CA THR A 28 -37.29 32.03 2.52
C THR A 28 -35.84 31.68 2.18
N LEU A 29 -34.92 32.62 2.44
CA LEU A 29 -33.50 32.43 2.16
C LEU A 29 -32.93 31.16 2.83
N ASP A 30 -33.41 30.84 4.05
CA ASP A 30 -33.01 29.63 4.76
C ASP A 30 -33.38 28.35 4.00
N TRP A 31 -34.60 28.25 3.48
CA TRP A 31 -35.04 27.09 2.70
C TRP A 31 -34.36 27.02 1.34
N LEU A 32 -34.10 28.17 0.69
CA LEU A 32 -33.31 28.22 -0.54
C LEU A 32 -31.89 27.67 -0.31
N ILE A 33 -31.21 28.08 0.77
CA ILE A 33 -29.87 27.59 1.11
C ILE A 33 -29.89 26.10 1.41
N LEU A 34 -30.85 25.61 2.21
CA LEU A 34 -30.99 24.17 2.50
C LEU A 34 -31.32 23.36 1.24
N GLY A 35 -32.23 23.85 0.39
CA GLY A 35 -32.62 23.19 -0.86
C GLY A 35 -31.45 23.06 -1.84
N VAL A 36 -30.69 24.15 -2.05
CA VAL A 36 -29.47 24.12 -2.86
C VAL A 36 -28.45 23.15 -2.26
N THR A 37 -28.30 23.14 -0.94
CA THR A 37 -27.41 22.21 -0.24
C THR A 37 -27.79 20.75 -0.51
N PHE A 38 -29.08 20.40 -0.46
CA PHE A 38 -29.53 19.04 -0.79
C PHE A 38 -29.21 18.63 -2.22
N VAL A 39 -29.39 19.53 -3.18
CA VAL A 39 -29.03 19.28 -4.60
C VAL A 39 -27.53 19.03 -4.72
N VAL A 40 -26.70 19.89 -4.15
CA VAL A 40 -25.23 19.75 -4.20
C VAL A 40 -24.77 18.45 -3.54
N MET A 41 -25.30 18.13 -2.36
CA MET A 41 -24.98 16.88 -1.68
C MET A 41 -25.39 15.66 -2.51
N THR A 42 -26.56 15.68 -3.13
CA THR A 42 -27.05 14.58 -4.00
C THR A 42 -26.13 14.40 -5.21
N MET A 43 -25.67 15.50 -5.83
CA MET A 43 -24.72 15.46 -6.94
C MET A 43 -23.38 14.86 -6.52
N ILE A 44 -22.82 15.32 -5.40
CA ILE A 44 -21.57 14.75 -4.84
C ILE A 44 -21.75 13.26 -4.52
N PHE A 45 -22.90 12.87 -3.99
CA PHE A 45 -23.15 11.50 -3.55
C PHE A 45 -23.30 10.52 -4.73
N PHE A 46 -24.12 10.85 -5.72
CA PHE A 46 -24.58 9.88 -6.73
C PHE A 46 -23.91 10.00 -8.11
N LEU A 47 -23.14 11.06 -8.38
CA LEU A 47 -22.49 11.20 -9.69
C LEU A 47 -21.29 10.26 -9.83
N PHE A 48 -21.31 9.49 -10.91
CA PHE A 48 -20.20 8.64 -11.33
C PHE A 48 -19.20 9.43 -12.18
N THR A 49 -17.91 9.13 -11.98
CA THR A 49 -16.84 9.56 -12.88
C THR A 49 -16.52 8.37 -13.78
N PRO A 50 -16.84 8.39 -15.08
CA PRO A 50 -16.18 7.49 -16.02
C PRO A 50 -14.67 7.83 -16.02
N TYR A 51 -13.78 7.05 -16.63
CA TYR A 51 -12.38 7.45 -16.96
C TYR A 51 -11.25 7.35 -15.92
N THR A 52 -11.49 7.17 -14.61
CA THR A 52 -10.36 7.18 -13.66
C THR A 52 -10.45 6.04 -12.67
N HIS A 53 -9.40 5.21 -12.60
CA HIS A 53 -9.15 4.29 -11.47
C HIS A 53 -9.09 5.06 -10.12
N GLN A 54 -8.92 6.39 -10.17
CA GLN A 54 -9.16 7.31 -9.04
C GLN A 54 -10.59 7.84 -9.10
N LEU A 55 -11.51 7.07 -8.53
CA LEU A 55 -12.94 7.36 -8.47
C LEU A 55 -13.19 8.43 -7.40
N ASP A 56 -13.24 9.71 -7.79
CA ASP A 56 -13.88 10.81 -7.03
C ASP A 56 -13.72 12.21 -7.68
N GLU A 57 -13.08 12.33 -8.84
CA GLU A 57 -12.70 13.65 -9.36
C GLU A 57 -13.87 14.55 -9.75
N ILE A 58 -14.97 13.99 -10.27
CA ILE A 58 -16.17 14.79 -10.52
C ILE A 58 -16.78 15.31 -9.21
N LYS A 59 -16.71 14.51 -8.14
CA LYS A 59 -17.23 14.87 -6.82
C LYS A 59 -16.38 15.99 -6.21
N ASN A 60 -15.06 15.90 -6.36
CA ASN A 60 -14.12 16.96 -5.98
C ASN A 60 -14.41 18.27 -6.72
N VAL A 61 -14.77 18.23 -8.01
CA VAL A 61 -15.18 19.44 -8.75
C VAL A 61 -16.40 20.09 -8.15
N PHE A 62 -17.45 19.31 -7.87
CA PHE A 62 -18.65 19.84 -7.24
C PHE A 62 -18.35 20.42 -5.86
N LEU A 63 -17.52 19.73 -5.08
CA LEU A 63 -17.08 20.19 -3.77
C LEU A 63 -16.28 21.51 -3.83
N MET A 64 -15.48 21.70 -4.88
CA MET A 64 -14.67 22.91 -5.07
C MET A 64 -15.41 24.06 -5.75
N THR A 65 -16.62 23.83 -6.29
CA THR A 65 -17.35 24.83 -7.08
C THR A 65 -18.62 25.34 -6.41
N LEU A 66 -19.50 24.45 -5.94
CA LEU A 66 -20.81 24.84 -5.43
C LEU A 66 -20.77 25.21 -3.93
N PRO A 67 -20.11 24.46 -3.03
CA PRO A 67 -19.97 24.83 -1.62
C PRO A 67 -19.39 26.23 -1.37
N PRO A 68 -18.37 26.74 -2.09
CA PRO A 68 -17.91 28.12 -1.89
C PRO A 68 -19.01 29.18 -2.03
N LEU A 69 -19.92 29.00 -2.99
CA LEU A 69 -21.04 29.92 -3.21
C LEU A 69 -22.08 29.80 -2.09
N ILE A 70 -22.35 28.57 -1.64
CA ILE A 70 -23.22 28.30 -0.49
C ILE A 70 -22.63 28.91 0.78
N LEU A 71 -21.32 28.75 1.03
CA LEU A 71 -20.62 29.30 2.17
C LEU A 71 -20.67 30.83 2.18
N PHE A 72 -20.50 31.47 1.01
CA PHE A 72 -20.63 32.91 0.88
C PHE A 72 -22.04 33.39 1.22
N ALA A 73 -23.07 32.74 0.67
CA ALA A 73 -24.47 33.05 0.97
C ALA A 73 -24.78 32.84 2.47
N ALA A 74 -24.24 31.76 3.05
CA ALA A 74 -24.37 31.45 4.47
C ALA A 74 -23.71 32.51 5.36
N ALA A 75 -22.45 32.87 5.06
CA ALA A 75 -21.70 33.87 5.80
C ALA A 75 -22.34 35.26 5.74
N TYR A 76 -22.94 35.63 4.61
CA TYR A 76 -23.57 36.93 4.40
C TYR A 76 -24.75 37.17 5.33
N HIS A 77 -25.52 36.13 5.63
CA HIS A 77 -26.75 36.24 6.42
C HIS A 77 -26.51 36.20 7.95
N VAL A 78 -25.31 35.87 8.40
CA VAL A 78 -25.04 35.60 9.82
C VAL A 78 -24.72 36.88 10.58
N ASP A 79 -25.52 37.17 11.60
CA ASP A 79 -25.31 38.30 12.50
C ASP A 79 -24.34 37.97 13.64
N PHE A 80 -23.05 38.18 13.39
CA PHE A 80 -21.98 38.00 14.38
C PHE A 80 -22.12 38.87 15.63
N ARG A 81 -22.90 39.97 15.59
CA ARG A 81 -23.06 40.88 16.75
C ARG A 81 -23.84 40.23 17.88
N ARG A 82 -24.58 39.16 17.57
CA ARG A 82 -25.41 38.40 18.51
C ARG A 82 -24.74 37.10 18.99
N MET A 83 -23.57 36.75 18.45
CA MET A 83 -22.83 35.55 18.87
C MET A 83 -22.08 35.78 20.19
N SER A 84 -22.07 34.75 21.05
CA SER A 84 -21.33 34.72 22.32
C SER A 84 -20.55 33.42 22.48
N TRP A 85 -19.40 33.46 23.15
CA TRP A 85 -18.60 32.25 23.42
C TRP A 85 -19.35 31.20 24.25
N LYS A 86 -20.25 31.63 25.16
CA LYS A 86 -21.02 30.70 26.00
C LYS A 86 -21.94 29.80 25.18
N THR A 87 -22.55 30.35 24.13
CA THR A 87 -23.50 29.65 23.27
C THR A 87 -22.85 29.03 22.03
N HIS A 88 -21.79 29.65 21.48
CA HIS A 88 -21.20 29.28 20.18
C HIS A 88 -19.75 28.79 20.26
N ALA A 89 -19.31 28.25 21.40
CA ALA A 89 -17.93 27.77 21.58
C ALA A 89 -17.46 26.82 20.45
N SER A 90 -18.32 25.91 19.98
CA SER A 90 -18.04 25.02 18.85
C SER A 90 -17.75 25.79 17.55
N THR A 91 -18.55 26.82 17.24
CA THR A 91 -18.34 27.72 16.08
C THR A 91 -16.98 28.44 16.16
N TYR A 92 -16.60 28.95 17.33
CA TYR A 92 -15.30 29.61 17.48
C TYR A 92 -14.12 28.64 17.35
N LEU A 93 -14.20 27.45 17.97
CA LEU A 93 -13.16 26.42 17.84
C LEU A 93 -13.00 25.95 16.39
N PHE A 94 -14.11 25.80 15.68
CA PHE A 94 -14.12 25.51 14.24
C PHE A 94 -13.46 26.62 13.41
N GLY A 95 -13.76 27.89 13.72
CA GLY A 95 -13.12 29.04 13.07
C GLY A 95 -11.61 29.11 13.34
N LEU A 96 -11.17 28.83 14.58
CA LEU A 96 -9.76 28.76 14.94
C LEU A 96 -9.04 27.61 14.23
N TYR A 97 -9.66 26.44 14.16
CA TYR A 97 -9.13 25.30 13.41
C TYR A 97 -8.97 25.65 11.92
N THR A 98 -9.98 26.29 11.32
CA THR A 98 -9.93 26.78 9.93
C THR A 98 -8.80 27.78 9.73
N LEU A 99 -8.57 28.69 10.68
CA LEU A 99 -7.46 29.64 10.64
C LEU A 99 -6.10 28.92 10.66
N VAL A 100 -5.93 27.89 11.49
CA VAL A 100 -4.69 27.10 11.52
C VAL A 100 -4.47 26.35 10.21
N ILE A 101 -5.50 25.81 9.56
CA ILE A 101 -5.38 25.24 8.21
C ILE A 101 -4.81 26.28 7.23
N LEU A 102 -5.34 27.51 7.26
CA LEU A 102 -4.88 28.59 6.38
C LEU A 102 -3.43 29.02 6.70
N ILE A 103 -3.07 29.12 7.98
CA ILE A 103 -1.68 29.43 8.38
C ILE A 103 -0.73 28.33 7.90
N SER A 104 -1.10 27.06 8.12
CA SER A 104 -0.30 25.90 7.68
C SER A 104 -0.14 25.89 6.16
N TYR A 105 -1.19 26.23 5.40
CA TYR A 105 -1.11 26.43 3.95
C TYR A 105 -0.15 27.56 3.58
N LEU A 106 -0.19 28.70 4.28
CA LEU A 106 0.71 29.83 4.04
C LEU A 106 2.17 29.53 4.43
N LEU A 107 2.43 28.53 5.27
CA LEU A 107 3.79 28.09 5.63
C LEU A 107 4.29 26.92 4.76
N ASN A 108 3.39 26.24 4.05
CA ASN A 108 3.71 25.11 3.18
C ASN A 108 4.67 25.55 2.05
N PRO A 109 5.81 24.87 1.81
CA PRO A 109 6.68 25.18 0.68
C PRO A 109 6.08 24.72 -0.66
N PHE A 110 5.12 23.80 -0.64
CA PHE A 110 4.46 23.20 -1.80
C PHE A 110 3.05 23.76 -2.06
N LYS A 111 2.79 25.04 -1.71
CA LYS A 111 1.43 25.64 -1.71
C LYS A 111 0.62 25.34 -2.96
N ILE A 112 1.18 25.58 -4.14
CA ILE A 112 0.49 25.45 -5.42
C ILE A 112 0.06 24.00 -5.67
N THR A 113 0.86 23.03 -5.21
CA THR A 113 0.62 21.61 -5.48
C THR A 113 -0.36 20.99 -4.48
N THR A 114 -0.44 21.55 -3.28
CA THR A 114 -1.24 21.01 -2.18
C THR A 114 -2.53 21.77 -1.89
N GLU A 115 -2.71 22.93 -2.51
CA GLU A 115 -3.87 23.81 -2.30
C GLU A 115 -5.23 23.12 -2.43
N ARG A 116 -5.32 22.09 -3.29
CA ARG A 116 -6.54 21.29 -3.46
C ARG A 116 -7.05 20.72 -2.14
N VAL A 117 -6.16 20.36 -1.22
CA VAL A 117 -6.51 19.76 0.08
C VAL A 117 -7.16 20.80 0.98
N VAL A 118 -6.71 22.05 0.92
CA VAL A 118 -7.35 23.17 1.63
C VAL A 118 -8.78 23.35 1.13
N TRP A 119 -8.95 23.41 -0.18
CA TRP A 119 -10.26 23.59 -0.80
C TRP A 119 -11.21 22.42 -0.58
N PHE A 120 -10.69 21.20 -0.57
CA PHE A 120 -11.45 20.02 -0.19
C PHE A 120 -11.97 20.15 1.25
N GLN A 121 -11.09 20.47 2.22
CA GLN A 121 -11.48 20.59 3.63
C GLN A 121 -12.49 21.73 3.84
N ILE A 122 -12.24 22.91 3.26
CA ILE A 122 -13.15 24.06 3.36
C ILE A 122 -14.50 23.75 2.67
N GLY A 123 -14.47 23.10 1.51
CA GLY A 123 -15.66 22.66 0.78
C GLY A 123 -16.53 21.73 1.61
N CYS A 124 -15.95 20.71 2.23
CA CYS A 124 -16.70 19.82 3.14
C CYS A 124 -17.20 20.57 4.38
N SER A 125 -16.38 21.44 4.96
CA SER A 125 -16.74 22.18 6.18
C SER A 125 -17.89 23.19 5.97
N THR A 126 -18.18 23.56 4.72
CA THR A 126 -19.35 24.39 4.37
C THR A 126 -20.64 23.75 4.87
N PHE A 127 -20.76 22.42 4.80
CA PHE A 127 -21.95 21.73 5.25
C PHE A 127 -22.14 21.84 6.78
N THR A 128 -21.04 21.89 7.55
CA THR A 128 -21.09 22.21 8.99
C THR A 128 -21.74 23.55 9.23
N VAL A 129 -21.29 24.57 8.50
CA VAL A 129 -21.77 25.96 8.62
C VAL A 129 -23.25 26.06 8.26
N VAL A 130 -23.64 25.47 7.13
CA VAL A 130 -25.04 25.49 6.67
C VAL A 130 -25.97 24.83 7.67
N PHE A 131 -25.68 23.58 8.07
CA PHE A 131 -26.58 22.86 8.98
C PHE A 131 -26.60 23.47 10.38
N ALA A 132 -25.48 24.03 10.86
CA ALA A 132 -25.43 24.68 12.17
C ALA A 132 -26.27 25.95 12.26
N TRP A 133 -26.35 26.73 11.18
CA TRP A 133 -26.99 28.06 11.19
C TRP A 133 -28.39 28.09 10.59
N TYR A 134 -28.72 27.18 9.66
CA TYR A 134 -29.99 27.22 8.92
C TYR A 134 -31.01 26.17 9.35
N MET A 135 -30.63 25.25 10.25
CA MET A 135 -31.57 24.34 10.91
C MET A 135 -32.27 25.06 12.08
N THR A 136 -33.13 26.03 11.77
CA THR A 136 -33.72 26.95 12.77
C THR A 136 -35.07 26.52 13.32
N SER A 137 -35.66 25.42 12.82
CA SER A 137 -36.93 24.88 13.32
C SER A 137 -36.94 23.36 13.34
N GLU A 138 -37.82 22.77 14.16
CA GLU A 138 -38.00 21.31 14.20
C GLU A 138 -38.42 20.74 12.83
N SER A 139 -39.27 21.45 12.09
CA SER A 139 -39.66 21.03 10.74
C SER A 139 -38.48 20.98 9.77
N LYS A 140 -37.62 22.01 9.77
CA LYS A 140 -36.38 22.01 8.99
C LYS A 140 -35.49 20.83 9.37
N MET A 141 -35.30 20.60 10.67
CA MET A 141 -34.54 19.47 11.18
C MET A 141 -35.08 18.13 10.68
N ARG A 142 -36.39 17.87 10.81
CA ARG A 142 -37.01 16.62 10.36
C ARG A 142 -36.84 16.39 8.85
N LYS A 143 -36.98 17.44 8.04
CA LYS A 143 -36.75 17.33 6.58
C LYS A 143 -35.29 17.10 6.24
N VAL A 144 -34.36 17.71 6.96
CA VAL A 144 -32.92 17.41 6.80
C VAL A 144 -32.64 15.95 7.16
N MET A 145 -33.15 15.45 8.29
CA MET A 145 -32.96 14.03 8.68
C MET A 145 -33.60 13.07 7.66
N MET A 146 -34.79 13.39 7.16
CA MET A 146 -35.44 12.65 6.08
C MET A 146 -34.58 12.61 4.82
N PHE A 147 -34.02 13.75 4.40
CA PHE A 147 -33.11 13.81 3.25
C PHE A 147 -31.95 12.82 3.40
N TYR A 148 -31.30 12.79 4.56
CA TYR A 148 -30.22 11.83 4.83
C TYR A 148 -30.66 10.38 4.73
N VAL A 149 -31.83 10.04 5.29
CA VAL A 149 -32.36 8.68 5.24
C VAL A 149 -32.74 8.28 3.81
N LEU A 150 -33.29 9.19 3.01
CA LEU A 150 -33.60 8.93 1.61
C LEU A 150 -32.34 8.78 0.75
N THR A 151 -31.31 9.61 0.98
CA THR A 151 -29.99 9.45 0.35
C THR A 151 -29.37 8.10 0.72
N ALA A 152 -29.48 7.69 1.99
CA ALA A 152 -29.03 6.38 2.44
C ALA A 152 -29.80 5.23 1.79
N LEU A 153 -31.11 5.34 1.67
CA LEU A 153 -31.93 4.36 0.97
C LEU A 153 -31.51 4.23 -0.49
N GLY A 154 -31.35 5.34 -1.21
CA GLY A 154 -30.84 5.33 -2.58
C GLY A 154 -29.46 4.66 -2.68
N SER A 155 -28.56 4.97 -1.73
CA SER A 155 -27.23 4.40 -1.68
C SER A 155 -27.22 2.88 -1.49
N VAL A 156 -27.98 2.35 -0.54
CA VAL A 156 -28.04 0.90 -0.27
C VAL A 156 -28.74 0.15 -1.41
N LEU A 157 -29.78 0.73 -2.02
CA LEU A 157 -30.44 0.14 -3.18
C LEU A 157 -29.49 0.05 -4.38
N ILE A 158 -28.74 1.12 -4.67
CA ILE A 158 -27.71 1.10 -5.73
C ILE A 158 -26.62 0.10 -5.40
N GLY A 159 -26.11 0.08 -4.18
CA GLY A 159 -25.06 -0.86 -3.78
C GLY A 159 -25.49 -2.32 -3.92
N LEU A 160 -26.69 -2.66 -3.44
CA LEU A 160 -27.25 -4.00 -3.55
C LEU A 160 -27.51 -4.36 -5.01
N PHE A 161 -28.02 -3.42 -5.81
CA PHE A 161 -28.21 -3.61 -7.24
C PHE A 161 -26.89 -3.92 -7.96
N LEU A 162 -25.84 -3.13 -7.72
CA LEU A 162 -24.53 -3.35 -8.31
C LEU A 162 -23.93 -4.70 -7.89
N ARG A 163 -24.07 -5.08 -6.61
CA ARG A 163 -23.57 -6.35 -6.08
C ARG A 163 -24.35 -7.58 -6.59
N SER A 164 -25.68 -7.48 -6.73
CA SER A 164 -26.54 -8.59 -7.13
C SER A 164 -26.66 -8.77 -8.65
N GLY A 165 -26.41 -7.70 -9.41
CA GLY A 165 -26.70 -7.63 -10.85
C GLY A 165 -25.53 -8.00 -11.76
N LEU A 166 -24.71 -9.00 -11.40
CA LEU A 166 -23.56 -9.41 -12.22
C LEU A 166 -23.97 -9.65 -13.69
N ASP A 167 -25.10 -10.30 -13.96
CA ASP A 167 -25.57 -10.51 -15.34
C ASP A 167 -26.10 -9.24 -16.01
N PHE A 168 -26.74 -8.35 -15.26
CA PHE A 168 -27.31 -7.12 -15.80
C PHE A 168 -26.24 -6.09 -16.18
N THR A 169 -25.25 -5.83 -15.30
CA THR A 169 -24.12 -4.95 -15.62
C THR A 169 -23.24 -5.57 -16.69
N ASN A 170 -23.09 -6.90 -16.72
CA ASN A 170 -22.47 -7.64 -17.82
C ASN A 170 -23.15 -7.38 -19.15
N ASP A 171 -24.48 -7.47 -19.19
CA ASP A 171 -25.25 -7.31 -20.43
C ASP A 171 -25.25 -5.85 -20.92
N ILE A 172 -25.33 -4.88 -20.01
CA ILE A 172 -25.14 -3.46 -20.38
C ILE A 172 -23.73 -3.24 -20.91
N TYR A 173 -22.69 -3.76 -20.24
CA TYR A 173 -21.32 -3.62 -20.72
C TYR A 173 -21.16 -4.25 -22.11
N ARG A 174 -21.66 -5.48 -22.32
CA ARG A 174 -21.62 -6.17 -23.61
C ARG A 174 -22.34 -5.36 -24.69
N PHE A 175 -23.56 -4.90 -24.40
CA PHE A 175 -24.34 -4.06 -25.32
C PHE A 175 -23.60 -2.77 -25.68
N LEU A 176 -23.09 -2.04 -24.67
CA LEU A 176 -22.34 -0.82 -24.89
C LEU A 176 -21.09 -1.09 -25.72
N ALA A 177 -20.29 -2.08 -25.34
CA ALA A 177 -19.06 -2.46 -26.03
C ALA A 177 -19.29 -2.89 -27.49
N SER A 178 -20.43 -3.51 -27.80
CA SER A 178 -20.79 -3.92 -29.17
C SER A 178 -21.57 -2.86 -29.97
N SER A 179 -22.05 -1.80 -29.32
CA SER A 179 -22.95 -0.82 -29.95
C SER A 179 -22.19 0.35 -30.59
N PRO A 180 -22.75 0.96 -31.67
CA PRO A 180 -22.27 2.24 -32.18
C PRO A 180 -22.31 3.37 -31.13
N PHE A 181 -23.22 3.27 -30.15
CA PHE A 181 -23.30 4.21 -29.05
C PHE A 181 -22.07 4.12 -28.15
N GLY A 182 -21.67 2.92 -27.70
CA GLY A 182 -20.46 2.76 -26.88
C GLY A 182 -19.18 3.04 -27.65
N ALA A 183 -19.15 2.78 -28.97
CA ALA A 183 -18.03 3.20 -29.81
C ALA A 183 -17.86 4.73 -29.85
N ARG A 184 -18.96 5.49 -29.84
CA ARG A 184 -18.95 6.96 -29.76
C ARG A 184 -18.75 7.50 -28.35
N ASN A 185 -19.08 6.71 -27.34
CA ASN A 185 -18.98 7.08 -25.93
C ASN A 185 -18.25 5.97 -25.15
N PRO A 186 -16.93 5.82 -25.32
CA PRO A 186 -16.10 4.76 -24.69
C PRO A 186 -16.07 4.78 -23.15
N GLU A 187 -16.83 5.67 -22.57
CA GLU A 187 -16.69 6.30 -21.28
C GLU A 187 -17.75 5.67 -20.40
N TRP A 188 -18.97 5.59 -20.94
CA TRP A 188 -20.00 4.66 -20.52
C TRP A 188 -19.53 3.20 -20.61
N VAL A 189 -18.80 2.83 -21.67
CA VAL A 189 -18.23 1.47 -21.77
C VAL A 189 -17.29 1.21 -20.60
N THR A 190 -16.37 2.13 -20.32
CA THR A 190 -15.41 2.03 -19.19
C THR A 190 -16.12 2.01 -17.83
N LEU A 191 -17.13 2.86 -17.63
CA LEU A 191 -17.91 2.89 -16.40
C LEU A 191 -18.58 1.54 -16.17
N PHE A 192 -19.32 1.02 -17.15
CA PHE A 192 -20.01 -0.25 -17.02
C PHE A 192 -19.06 -1.45 -17.00
N TYR A 193 -17.85 -1.34 -17.58
CA TYR A 193 -16.77 -2.31 -17.37
C TYR A 193 -16.32 -2.32 -15.90
N THR A 194 -16.07 -1.15 -15.32
CA THR A 194 -15.66 -1.00 -13.91
C THR A 194 -16.73 -1.55 -12.97
N LEU A 195 -18.00 -1.22 -13.23
CA LEU A 195 -19.14 -1.74 -12.46
C LEU A 195 -19.36 -3.25 -12.67
N LYS A 196 -18.95 -3.79 -13.81
CA LYS A 196 -18.98 -5.24 -14.09
C LYS A 196 -17.89 -5.99 -13.33
N GLU A 197 -16.67 -5.47 -13.29
CA GLU A 197 -15.52 -6.10 -12.61
C GLU A 197 -15.58 -5.92 -11.09
N ALA A 198 -16.49 -5.06 -10.60
CA ALA A 198 -16.82 -4.85 -9.20
C ALA A 198 -17.25 -6.15 -8.48
N LYS A 199 -16.39 -6.68 -7.60
CA LYS A 199 -16.75 -7.83 -6.75
C LYS A 199 -17.20 -7.42 -5.35
N GLU A 200 -16.95 -6.18 -4.95
CA GLU A 200 -17.13 -5.69 -3.58
C GLU A 200 -18.37 -4.79 -3.42
N MET A 201 -18.79 -4.58 -2.17
CA MET A 201 -19.94 -3.72 -1.85
C MET A 201 -19.50 -2.27 -1.60
N TYR A 202 -19.78 -1.36 -2.54
CA TYR A 202 -19.29 0.03 -2.42
C TYR A 202 -20.24 1.14 -2.91
N SER A 203 -21.47 0.81 -3.35
CA SER A 203 -22.45 1.79 -3.88
C SER A 203 -21.84 2.75 -4.93
N THR A 204 -22.16 4.05 -4.89
CA THR A 204 -21.53 5.09 -5.72
C THR A 204 -20.22 5.63 -5.14
N ILE A 205 -19.78 5.11 -3.99
CA ILE A 205 -18.53 5.51 -3.30
C ILE A 205 -17.33 4.76 -3.88
N LEU A 206 -17.55 3.59 -4.49
CA LEU A 206 -16.57 2.87 -5.32
C LEU A 206 -15.30 2.41 -4.56
N ASN A 207 -15.40 2.35 -3.24
CA ASN A 207 -14.46 1.67 -2.34
C ASN A 207 -15.25 1.14 -1.13
N ALA A 208 -15.02 -0.11 -0.74
CA ALA A 208 -15.82 -0.79 0.28
C ALA A 208 -15.60 -0.20 1.69
N ASP A 209 -14.37 0.18 2.04
CA ASP A 209 -14.05 0.74 3.35
C ASP A 209 -14.66 2.14 3.53
N PHE A 210 -14.58 3.00 2.52
CA PHE A 210 -15.21 4.32 2.59
C PHE A 210 -16.73 4.23 2.56
N TYR A 211 -17.28 3.27 1.82
CA TYR A 211 -18.71 3.00 1.88
C TYR A 211 -19.15 2.56 3.28
N ALA A 212 -18.39 1.67 3.91
CA ALA A 212 -18.63 1.22 5.26
C ALA A 212 -18.53 2.37 6.29
N ALA A 213 -17.54 3.25 6.17
CA ALA A 213 -17.41 4.46 7.00
C ALA A 213 -18.62 5.39 6.87
N TYR A 214 -19.12 5.58 5.64
CA TYR A 214 -20.36 6.31 5.40
C TYR A 214 -21.56 5.66 6.10
N LEU A 215 -21.71 4.34 6.01
CA LEU A 215 -22.81 3.61 6.65
C LEU A 215 -22.76 3.77 8.18
N VAL A 216 -21.58 3.69 8.79
CA VAL A 216 -21.39 3.95 10.24
C VAL A 216 -21.94 5.32 10.62
N MET A 217 -21.73 6.36 9.80
CA MET A 217 -22.26 7.70 10.06
C MET A 217 -23.78 7.81 9.87
N ALA A 218 -24.35 7.11 8.89
CA ALA A 218 -25.77 7.24 8.51
C ALA A 218 -26.73 6.35 9.31
N ILE A 219 -26.27 5.18 9.77
CA ILE A 219 -27.08 4.18 10.48
C ILE A 219 -27.84 4.75 11.69
N PRO A 220 -27.21 5.50 12.62
CA PRO A 220 -27.89 6.01 13.79
C PRO A 220 -29.04 6.98 13.47
N ILE A 221 -28.93 7.73 12.37
CA ILE A 221 -29.95 8.70 11.95
C ILE A 221 -31.22 7.96 11.56
N SER A 222 -31.08 6.91 10.74
CA SER A 222 -32.19 6.07 10.31
C SER A 222 -32.84 5.32 11.49
N LEU A 223 -32.02 4.80 12.41
CA LEU A 223 -32.54 4.17 13.64
C LEU A 223 -33.34 5.15 14.50
N SER A 224 -32.85 6.38 14.66
CA SER A 224 -33.50 7.41 15.48
C SER A 224 -34.79 7.92 14.85
N MET A 225 -34.83 8.03 13.52
CA MET A 225 -36.03 8.39 12.78
C MET A 225 -37.19 7.40 13.02
N PHE A 226 -36.91 6.10 13.10
CA PHE A 226 -37.93 5.09 13.43
C PHE A 226 -38.60 5.35 14.80
N PHE A 227 -37.84 5.81 15.78
CA PHE A 227 -38.32 6.08 17.14
C PHE A 227 -39.06 7.41 17.28
N VAL A 228 -38.78 8.38 16.41
CA VAL A 228 -39.20 9.76 16.55
C VAL A 228 -40.36 10.14 15.62
N GLU A 229 -40.39 9.60 14.41
CA GLU A 229 -41.43 9.94 13.44
C GLU A 229 -42.76 9.29 13.83
N GLU A 230 -43.88 9.95 13.55
CA GLU A 230 -45.22 9.42 13.84
C GLU A 230 -45.83 8.74 12.62
N HIS A 231 -45.56 9.28 11.44
CA HIS A 231 -46.14 8.83 10.18
C HIS A 231 -45.61 7.43 9.80
N LEU A 232 -46.51 6.48 9.54
CA LEU A 232 -46.16 5.07 9.30
C LEU A 232 -45.20 4.91 8.12
N LEU A 233 -45.43 5.61 7.01
CA LEU A 233 -44.54 5.56 5.84
C LEU A 233 -43.08 5.87 6.22
N PHE A 234 -42.88 6.88 7.06
CA PHE A 234 -41.54 7.34 7.46
C PHE A 234 -40.87 6.34 8.39
N LYS A 235 -41.64 5.71 9.30
CA LYS A 235 -41.13 4.58 10.11
C LYS A 235 -40.72 3.40 9.24
N VAL A 236 -41.52 3.04 8.24
CA VAL A 236 -41.22 1.93 7.33
C VAL A 236 -39.95 2.24 6.53
N ILE A 237 -39.85 3.44 5.94
CA ILE A 237 -38.64 3.89 5.22
C ILE A 237 -37.42 3.81 6.15
N ALA A 238 -37.54 4.32 7.38
CA ALA A 238 -36.45 4.28 8.36
C ALA A 238 -36.01 2.86 8.69
N VAL A 239 -36.93 1.95 9.05
CA VAL A 239 -36.58 0.56 9.40
C VAL A 239 -35.98 -0.19 8.21
N VAL A 240 -36.58 -0.06 7.02
CA VAL A 240 -36.06 -0.71 5.81
C VAL A 240 -34.65 -0.20 5.52
N THR A 241 -34.44 1.11 5.53
CA THR A 241 -33.12 1.70 5.28
C THR A 241 -32.09 1.25 6.31
N PHE A 242 -32.45 1.26 7.60
CA PHE A 242 -31.60 0.78 8.69
C PHE A 242 -31.17 -0.68 8.49
N LEU A 243 -32.11 -1.58 8.19
CA LEU A 243 -31.82 -2.99 7.98
C LEU A 243 -30.94 -3.21 6.75
N LEU A 244 -31.26 -2.55 5.63
CA LEU A 244 -30.46 -2.63 4.41
C LEU A 244 -29.05 -2.07 4.62
N MET A 245 -28.89 -0.95 5.34
CA MET A 245 -27.56 -0.40 5.65
C MET A 245 -26.71 -1.37 6.47
N ASN A 246 -27.31 -2.09 7.43
CA ASN A 246 -26.59 -3.11 8.21
C ASN A 246 -26.17 -4.30 7.34
N VAL A 247 -27.05 -4.75 6.44
CA VAL A 247 -26.69 -5.79 5.45
C VAL A 247 -25.58 -5.29 4.52
N CYS A 248 -25.67 -4.05 4.03
CA CYS A 248 -24.65 -3.47 3.16
C CYS A 248 -23.30 -3.33 3.87
N LEU A 249 -23.31 -2.87 5.12
CA LEU A 249 -22.13 -2.79 5.97
C LEU A 249 -21.51 -4.17 6.13
N ALA A 250 -22.34 -5.19 6.37
CA ALA A 250 -21.89 -6.56 6.45
C ALA A 250 -21.22 -7.08 5.18
N LEU A 251 -21.73 -6.66 4.05
CA LEU A 251 -21.26 -7.06 2.73
C LEU A 251 -19.96 -6.31 2.34
N THR A 252 -19.60 -5.22 3.01
CA THR A 252 -18.34 -4.49 2.75
C THR A 252 -17.08 -5.23 3.20
N ASN A 253 -17.20 -6.13 4.19
CA ASN A 253 -16.07 -6.82 4.81
C ASN A 253 -15.00 -5.86 5.43
N SER A 254 -15.42 -4.67 5.85
CA SER A 254 -14.55 -3.60 6.37
C SER A 254 -14.33 -3.73 7.88
N ASN A 255 -13.09 -4.03 8.28
CA ASN A 255 -12.75 -4.39 9.66
C ASN A 255 -12.79 -3.24 10.66
N ASP A 256 -12.26 -2.09 10.26
CA ASP A 256 -12.28 -0.86 11.06
C ASP A 256 -13.73 -0.36 11.24
N SER A 257 -14.56 -0.51 10.22
CA SER A 257 -15.99 -0.21 10.28
C SER A 257 -16.76 -1.14 11.23
N PHE A 258 -16.43 -2.44 11.28
CA PHE A 258 -17.03 -3.36 12.24
C PHE A 258 -16.70 -2.99 13.69
N LEU A 259 -15.45 -2.62 13.98
CA LEU A 259 -15.07 -2.13 15.31
C LEU A 259 -15.80 -0.83 15.66
N ALA A 260 -15.84 0.12 14.71
CA ALA A 260 -16.56 1.37 14.87
C ALA A 260 -18.06 1.16 15.14
N MET A 261 -18.68 0.19 14.48
CA MET A 261 -20.09 -0.18 14.66
C MET A 261 -20.38 -0.74 16.07
N VAL A 262 -19.53 -1.64 16.58
CA VAL A 262 -19.68 -2.19 17.94
C VAL A 262 -19.66 -1.06 18.97
N ILE A 263 -18.73 -0.12 18.82
CA ILE A 263 -18.62 1.05 19.70
C ILE A 263 -19.82 1.98 19.51
N LEU A 264 -20.22 2.26 18.28
CA LEU A 264 -21.37 3.09 17.96
C LEU A 264 -22.66 2.55 18.57
N TYR A 265 -22.95 1.26 18.45
CA TYR A 265 -24.13 0.66 19.07
C TYR A 265 -24.01 0.58 20.59
N GLY A 266 -22.83 0.26 21.10
CA GLY A 266 -22.55 0.35 22.54
C GLY A 266 -22.89 1.72 23.08
N ILE A 267 -22.41 2.78 22.44
CA ILE A 267 -22.69 4.17 22.80
C ILE A 267 -24.18 4.51 22.64
N TYR A 268 -24.78 4.21 21.49
CA TYR A 268 -26.17 4.56 21.20
C TYR A 268 -27.13 3.94 22.23
N PHE A 269 -27.02 2.63 22.48
CA PHE A 269 -27.90 1.94 23.41
C PHE A 269 -27.53 2.21 24.87
N ALA A 270 -26.24 2.32 25.23
CA ALA A 270 -25.88 2.63 26.63
C ALA A 270 -26.34 4.03 27.03
N VAL A 271 -26.03 5.05 26.22
CA VAL A 271 -26.48 6.44 26.49
C VAL A 271 -27.99 6.53 26.43
N GLY A 272 -28.63 5.87 25.45
CA GLY A 272 -30.08 5.76 25.39
C GLY A 272 -30.65 5.18 26.69
N LEU A 273 -30.19 4.00 27.13
CA LEU A 273 -30.70 3.30 28.31
C LEU A 273 -30.55 4.09 29.62
N ILE A 274 -29.47 4.85 29.77
CA ILE A 274 -29.24 5.68 30.96
C ILE A 274 -30.38 6.70 31.11
N TYR A 275 -30.79 7.34 30.02
CA TYR A 275 -31.73 8.48 30.07
C TYR A 275 -33.16 8.14 29.59
N ILE A 276 -33.38 6.98 28.97
CA ILE A 276 -34.69 6.59 28.41
C ILE A 276 -35.81 6.56 29.47
N LYS A 277 -35.45 6.27 30.73
CA LYS A 277 -36.39 6.30 31.87
C LYS A 277 -36.78 7.71 32.27
N GLU A 278 -35.89 8.68 32.08
CA GLU A 278 -36.11 10.09 32.41
C GLU A 278 -36.92 10.81 31.32
N TRP A 279 -37.02 10.23 30.11
CA TRP A 279 -37.75 10.80 28.97
C TRP A 279 -39.28 10.57 28.98
N GLY A 280 -39.84 10.00 30.06
CA GLY A 280 -41.28 9.78 30.20
C GLY A 280 -41.89 8.83 29.15
N LEU A 281 -41.12 7.85 28.69
CA LEU A 281 -41.52 6.93 27.62
C LEU A 281 -42.44 5.80 28.10
N THR A 282 -43.30 5.30 27.21
CA THR A 282 -44.20 4.18 27.54
C THR A 282 -43.42 2.87 27.72
N LYS A 283 -43.91 1.97 28.58
CA LYS A 283 -43.30 0.63 28.77
C LYS A 283 -43.13 -0.14 27.45
N LYS A 284 -44.10 -0.03 26.55
CA LYS A 284 -44.05 -0.65 25.21
C LYS A 284 -42.88 -0.12 24.41
N PHE A 285 -42.64 1.18 24.44
CA PHE A 285 -41.53 1.81 23.73
C PHE A 285 -40.18 1.36 24.28
N ILE A 286 -40.01 1.34 25.62
CA ILE A 286 -38.77 0.89 26.27
C ILE A 286 -38.49 -0.57 25.90
N LEU A 287 -39.51 -1.42 25.91
CA LEU A 287 -39.38 -2.81 25.49
C LEU A 287 -38.97 -2.91 24.02
N THR A 288 -39.59 -2.14 23.12
CA THR A 288 -39.18 -2.10 21.70
C THR A 288 -37.71 -1.67 21.55
N PHE A 289 -37.28 -0.63 22.26
CA PHE A 289 -35.89 -0.15 22.23
C PHE A 289 -34.90 -1.24 22.68
N LEU A 290 -35.19 -1.93 23.78
CA LEU A 290 -34.39 -3.04 24.29
C LEU A 290 -34.35 -4.22 23.32
N THR A 291 -35.50 -4.63 22.77
CA THR A 291 -35.59 -5.73 21.80
C THR A 291 -34.81 -5.40 20.54
N CYS A 292 -34.93 -4.17 20.01
CA CYS A 292 -34.13 -3.72 18.88
C CYS A 292 -32.63 -3.78 19.18
N GLY A 293 -32.20 -3.37 20.37
CA GLY A 293 -30.79 -3.47 20.79
C GLY A 293 -30.29 -4.92 20.83
N VAL A 294 -31.07 -5.85 21.39
CA VAL A 294 -30.72 -7.28 21.42
C VAL A 294 -30.67 -7.87 20.01
N LEU A 295 -31.69 -7.60 19.18
CA LEU A 295 -31.72 -8.06 17.79
C LEU A 295 -30.52 -7.54 17.00
N LEU A 296 -30.09 -6.31 17.25
CA LEU A 296 -28.93 -5.73 16.60
C LEU A 296 -27.63 -6.40 17.05
N VAL A 297 -27.47 -6.68 18.34
CA VAL A 297 -26.33 -7.47 18.85
C VAL A 297 -26.30 -8.86 18.20
N ILE A 298 -27.45 -9.52 18.06
CA ILE A 298 -27.55 -10.82 17.36
C ILE A 298 -27.20 -10.68 15.88
N LEU A 299 -27.69 -9.65 15.20
CA LEU A 299 -27.41 -9.39 13.79
C LEU A 299 -25.92 -9.14 13.56
N THR A 300 -25.31 -8.26 14.35
CA THR A 300 -23.87 -7.99 14.32
C THR A 300 -23.08 -9.25 14.67
N GLY A 301 -23.54 -10.01 15.67
CA GLY A 301 -22.90 -11.25 16.10
C GLY A 301 -22.89 -12.33 15.03
N THR A 302 -24.03 -12.54 14.36
CA THR A 302 -24.20 -13.62 13.38
C THR A 302 -23.56 -13.31 12.04
N LEU A 303 -23.73 -12.08 11.53
CA LEU A 303 -23.21 -11.70 10.23
C LEU A 303 -21.70 -11.41 10.28
N MET A 304 -21.19 -10.84 11.38
CA MET A 304 -19.90 -10.12 11.36
C MET A 304 -18.79 -10.75 12.20
N ILE A 305 -19.10 -11.41 13.31
CA ILE A 305 -18.06 -12.05 14.13
C ILE A 305 -17.24 -13.08 13.32
N PRO A 306 -17.84 -13.92 12.46
CA PRO A 306 -17.07 -14.84 11.63
C PRO A 306 -16.09 -14.13 10.68
N GLN A 307 -16.53 -13.02 10.07
CA GLN A 307 -15.68 -12.22 9.18
C GLN A 307 -14.55 -11.53 9.96
N LEU A 308 -14.86 -10.98 11.13
CA LEU A 308 -13.89 -10.29 11.99
C LEU A 308 -12.82 -11.24 12.52
N ALA A 309 -13.19 -12.49 12.82
CA ALA A 309 -12.26 -13.54 13.22
C ALA A 309 -11.33 -13.94 12.05
N ALA A 310 -11.87 -14.14 10.85
CA ALA A 310 -11.08 -14.45 9.65
C ALA A 310 -10.11 -13.31 9.28
N ALA A 311 -10.52 -12.06 9.47
CA ALA A 311 -9.70 -10.89 9.21
C ALA A 311 -8.62 -10.62 10.27
N TRP A 312 -8.75 -11.18 11.48
CA TRP A 312 -7.78 -10.98 12.55
C TRP A 312 -6.44 -11.67 12.27
N GLU A 313 -6.43 -12.80 11.55
CA GLU A 313 -5.20 -13.48 11.12
C GLU A 313 -4.42 -12.67 10.07
N PHE A 314 -5.11 -11.94 9.18
CA PHE A 314 -4.49 -11.03 8.21
C PHE A 314 -3.77 -9.83 8.87
N LYS A 315 -4.21 -9.41 10.07
CA LYS A 315 -3.74 -8.19 10.73
C LYS A 315 -2.33 -8.23 11.33
N LYS A 316 -1.74 -9.40 11.58
CA LYS A 316 -0.33 -9.44 12.03
C LYS A 316 0.62 -8.83 11.00
N ASN A 317 0.33 -8.98 9.70
CA ASN A 317 1.10 -8.39 8.61
C ASN A 317 0.72 -6.93 8.34
N ALA A 318 -0.54 -6.53 8.63
CA ALA A 318 -1.02 -5.17 8.44
C ALA A 318 -0.36 -4.14 9.39
N ILE A 319 0.15 -4.58 10.55
CA ILE A 319 0.84 -3.70 11.50
C ILE A 319 2.13 -3.16 10.90
N SER A 320 2.94 -3.98 10.23
CA SER A 320 4.16 -3.54 9.53
C SER A 320 3.88 -2.45 8.50
N GLY A 321 2.84 -2.65 7.68
CA GLY A 321 2.42 -1.61 6.73
C GLY A 321 1.99 -0.31 7.41
N ARG A 322 1.24 -0.41 8.53
CA ARG A 322 0.84 0.75 9.33
C ARG A 322 2.03 1.46 9.99
N GLU A 323 3.04 0.73 10.46
CA GLU A 323 4.27 1.32 11.00
C GLU A 323 5.00 2.17 9.95
N ILE A 324 5.10 1.68 8.71
CA ILE A 324 5.70 2.43 7.59
C ILE A 324 4.91 3.70 7.30
N LEU A 325 3.58 3.60 7.19
CA LEU A 325 2.68 4.73 6.92
C LEU A 325 2.70 5.76 8.05
N TRP A 326 2.63 5.29 9.30
CA TRP A 326 2.63 6.16 10.48
C TRP A 326 3.97 6.83 10.70
N GLY A 327 5.08 6.10 10.56
CA GLY A 327 6.42 6.69 10.56
C GLY A 327 6.56 7.76 9.47
N GLY A 328 6.01 7.48 8.29
CA GLY A 328 5.96 8.40 7.16
C GLY A 328 5.09 9.66 7.35
N ALA A 329 4.31 9.77 8.44
CA ALA A 329 3.64 11.01 8.86
C ALA A 329 4.27 11.63 10.12
N PHE A 330 4.65 10.79 11.08
CA PHE A 330 5.17 11.20 12.38
C PHE A 330 6.55 11.87 12.27
N TRP A 331 7.47 11.28 11.51
CA TRP A 331 8.81 11.84 11.38
C TRP A 331 8.87 13.16 10.61
N PRO A 332 8.14 13.35 9.49
CA PRO A 332 7.98 14.65 8.87
C PRO A 332 7.43 15.72 9.81
N TRP A 333 6.51 15.37 10.72
CA TRP A 333 6.00 16.33 11.67
C TRP A 333 7.11 16.91 12.58
N LEU A 334 8.10 16.10 12.98
CA LEU A 334 9.21 16.53 13.82
C LEU A 334 10.37 17.19 13.04
N TYR A 335 10.68 16.68 11.84
CA TYR A 335 11.92 17.00 11.12
C TYR A 335 11.71 17.59 9.71
N ARG A 336 10.44 17.68 9.28
CA ARG A 336 10.00 18.14 7.96
C ARG A 336 10.51 17.25 6.83
N ASP A 337 11.65 17.55 6.26
CA ASP A 337 12.22 16.93 5.06
C ASP A 337 13.59 16.27 5.28
N ASP A 338 14.14 16.29 6.50
CA ASP A 338 15.50 15.80 6.73
C ASP A 338 15.72 15.27 8.16
N PHE A 339 15.96 13.95 8.26
CA PHE A 339 16.23 13.25 9.53
C PHE A 339 17.61 13.57 10.12
N THR A 340 18.52 14.16 9.34
CA THR A 340 19.88 14.47 9.79
C THR A 340 19.96 15.78 10.57
N LYS A 341 18.88 16.57 10.59
CA LYS A 341 18.79 17.77 11.42
C LYS A 341 18.93 17.41 12.90
N ALA A 342 19.91 18.02 13.56
CA ALA A 342 20.17 17.82 14.99
C ALA A 342 19.08 18.40 15.92
N HIS A 343 18.05 19.06 15.38
CA HIS A 343 16.98 19.72 16.13
C HIS A 343 15.63 19.57 15.44
N PHE A 344 14.55 19.70 16.21
CA PHE A 344 13.19 19.71 15.70
C PHE A 344 12.90 20.96 14.86
N ASP A 345 12.12 20.81 13.79
CA ASP A 345 11.54 21.94 13.06
C ASP A 345 10.30 22.43 13.81
N TRP A 346 10.48 23.46 14.64
CA TRP A 346 9.38 24.03 15.44
C TRP A 346 8.22 24.58 14.59
N THR A 347 8.47 24.97 13.34
CA THR A 347 7.38 25.38 12.44
C THR A 347 6.49 24.20 12.12
N SER A 348 7.10 23.06 11.77
CA SER A 348 6.38 21.81 11.53
C SER A 348 5.72 21.26 12.80
N VAL A 349 6.37 21.37 13.95
CA VAL A 349 5.79 20.92 15.23
C VAL A 349 4.47 21.65 15.52
N PHE A 350 4.45 22.98 15.37
CA PHE A 350 3.27 23.79 15.71
C PHE A 350 2.22 23.86 14.60
N PHE A 351 2.64 24.01 13.34
CA PHE A 351 1.76 24.27 12.19
C PHE A 351 1.79 23.16 11.13
N GLY A 352 2.55 22.09 11.35
CA GLY A 352 2.65 20.98 10.41
C GLY A 352 3.49 21.33 9.19
N THR A 353 3.60 20.34 8.32
CA THR A 353 4.32 20.40 7.05
C THR A 353 3.50 21.05 5.94
N GLY A 354 2.23 21.38 6.25
CA GLY A 354 1.25 21.96 5.37
C GLY A 354 0.23 20.94 4.82
N PRO A 355 -0.99 21.38 4.47
CA PRO A 355 -2.03 20.52 3.88
C PRO A 355 -1.49 19.74 2.68
N GLY A 356 -1.87 18.48 2.49
CA GLY A 356 -1.48 17.64 1.36
C GLY A 356 0.02 17.38 1.19
N GLY A 357 0.82 17.71 2.20
CA GLY A 357 2.28 17.58 2.21
C GLY A 357 2.74 16.13 2.30
N TYR A 358 1.96 15.24 2.91
CA TYR A 358 2.34 13.85 3.20
C TYR A 358 3.00 13.14 2.02
N ARG A 359 2.44 13.21 0.81
CA ARG A 359 3.00 12.59 -0.41
C ARG A 359 4.41 13.04 -0.81
N PHE A 360 4.86 14.21 -0.36
CA PHE A 360 6.18 14.74 -0.65
C PHE A 360 7.20 14.36 0.43
N TYR A 361 6.75 14.18 1.67
CA TYR A 361 7.63 13.81 2.79
C TYR A 361 7.68 12.30 3.00
N PHE A 362 6.57 11.58 2.78
CA PHE A 362 6.48 10.12 2.95
C PHE A 362 7.65 9.35 2.31
N PRO A 363 8.08 9.63 1.07
CA PRO A 363 9.18 8.91 0.45
C PRO A 363 10.53 9.05 1.16
N VAL A 364 10.76 10.17 1.86
CA VAL A 364 12.00 10.45 2.59
C VAL A 364 12.08 9.61 3.87
N PHE A 365 10.95 9.36 4.53
CA PHE A 365 10.88 8.79 5.88
C PHE A 365 10.37 7.34 5.95
N ARG A 366 9.89 6.78 4.83
CA ARG A 366 9.37 5.42 4.80
C ARG A 366 10.48 4.36 4.87
N GLY A 367 10.13 3.17 5.35
CA GLY A 367 10.98 1.99 5.25
C GLY A 367 11.21 1.56 3.79
N ASN A 368 12.35 0.94 3.51
CA ASN A 368 12.73 0.46 2.18
C ASN A 368 11.97 -0.80 1.73
N ASN A 369 11.19 -1.43 2.63
CA ASN A 369 10.32 -2.58 2.40
C ASN A 369 8.84 -2.19 2.17
N TYR A 370 8.56 -0.91 1.89
CA TYR A 370 7.20 -0.41 1.68
C TYR A 370 6.43 -1.18 0.58
N PHE A 371 7.13 -1.59 -0.48
CA PHE A 371 6.54 -2.34 -1.60
C PHE A 371 5.96 -3.69 -1.16
N ASP A 372 6.61 -4.39 -0.22
CA ASP A 372 6.17 -5.69 0.28
C ASP A 372 4.92 -5.61 1.17
N ASN A 373 4.61 -4.41 1.62
CA ASN A 373 3.39 -4.10 2.36
C ASN A 373 2.30 -3.53 1.44
N GLN A 374 2.47 -3.66 0.11
CA GLN A 374 1.56 -3.11 -0.92
C GLN A 374 1.35 -1.60 -0.78
N ILE A 375 2.35 -0.88 -0.27
CA ILE A 375 2.27 0.56 -0.14
C ILE A 375 2.77 1.19 -1.45
N ASN A 376 1.99 2.12 -1.98
CA ASN A 376 2.41 2.88 -3.15
C ASN A 376 3.54 3.86 -2.80
N ASN A 377 4.48 4.04 -3.71
CA ASN A 377 5.58 4.97 -3.50
C ASN A 377 5.07 6.42 -3.33
N VAL A 378 4.10 6.85 -4.14
CA VAL A 378 3.39 8.12 -3.91
C VAL A 378 2.10 7.84 -3.13
N THR A 379 2.23 7.71 -1.81
CA THR A 379 1.07 7.59 -0.91
C THR A 379 0.59 8.98 -0.48
N THR A 380 -0.72 9.22 -0.47
CA THR A 380 -1.29 10.55 -0.18
C THR A 380 -1.59 10.81 1.30
N PHE A 381 -1.76 9.77 2.12
CA PHE A 381 -2.17 9.85 3.52
C PHE A 381 -1.54 8.76 4.39
N GLY A 382 -1.36 9.04 5.69
CA GLY A 382 -0.76 8.13 6.67
C GLY A 382 -1.71 7.09 7.26
N HIS A 383 -2.87 6.82 6.63
CA HIS A 383 -3.89 5.91 7.15
C HIS A 383 -4.31 6.18 8.61
N SER A 384 -4.33 7.45 9.01
CA SER A 384 -4.88 7.90 10.28
C SER A 384 -5.23 9.37 10.14
N THR A 385 -6.51 9.70 10.27
CA THR A 385 -6.99 11.08 10.13
C THR A 385 -6.28 12.02 11.11
N TYR A 386 -6.10 11.58 12.36
CA TYR A 386 -5.49 12.41 13.40
C TYR A 386 -3.99 12.61 13.17
N LEU A 387 -3.31 11.58 12.67
CA LEU A 387 -1.91 11.68 12.30
C LEU A 387 -1.71 12.56 11.06
N ASP A 388 -2.63 12.49 10.09
CA ASP A 388 -2.63 13.40 8.95
C ASP A 388 -2.87 14.84 9.39
N ILE A 389 -3.82 15.09 10.31
CA ILE A 389 -4.05 16.43 10.87
C ILE A 389 -2.79 16.93 11.59
N LEU A 390 -2.11 16.07 12.36
CA LEU A 390 -0.86 16.41 13.04
C LEU A 390 0.25 16.74 12.05
N CYS A 391 0.44 15.90 11.04
CA CYS A 391 1.47 16.10 10.03
C CYS A 391 1.20 17.33 9.16
N GLU A 392 -0.07 17.59 8.79
CA GLU A 392 -0.42 18.68 7.88
C GLU A 392 -0.61 20.03 8.57
N PHE A 393 -1.14 20.04 9.80
CA PHE A 393 -1.57 21.25 10.53
C PHE A 393 -0.91 21.40 11.90
N GLY A 394 -0.04 20.48 12.28
CA GLY A 394 0.77 20.55 13.50
C GLY A 394 -0.03 20.30 14.78
N ALA A 395 0.66 20.50 15.91
CA ALA A 395 0.07 20.34 17.23
C ALA A 395 -1.12 21.28 17.43
N PHE A 396 -1.07 22.52 16.92
CA PHE A 396 -2.20 23.44 17.02
C PHE A 396 -3.41 22.96 16.22
N GLY A 397 -3.20 22.45 15.01
CA GLY A 397 -4.27 21.90 14.20
C GLY A 397 -4.95 20.71 14.88
N LEU A 398 -4.16 19.76 15.38
CA LEU A 398 -4.70 18.59 16.08
C LEU A 398 -5.44 18.98 17.37
N LEU A 399 -4.84 19.83 18.21
CA LEU A 399 -5.44 20.24 19.48
C LEU A 399 -6.75 21.02 19.27
N LEU A 400 -6.79 21.93 18.30
CA LEU A 400 -8.02 22.68 17.98
C LEU A 400 -9.08 21.78 17.37
N PHE A 401 -8.70 20.83 16.51
CA PHE A 401 -9.63 19.85 15.96
C PHE A 401 -10.25 18.98 17.06
N LEU A 402 -9.42 18.45 17.96
CA LEU A 402 -9.89 17.64 19.09
C LEU A 402 -10.76 18.47 20.04
N ALA A 403 -10.37 19.71 20.34
CA ALA A 403 -11.18 20.61 21.16
C ALA A 403 -12.55 20.90 20.52
N PHE A 404 -12.59 21.18 19.22
CA PHE A 404 -13.82 21.34 18.46
C PHE A 404 -14.69 20.08 18.52
N HIS A 405 -14.10 18.93 18.24
CA HIS A 405 -14.80 17.64 18.24
C HIS A 405 -15.39 17.31 19.62
N ILE A 406 -14.58 17.40 20.67
CA ILE A 406 -14.98 17.17 22.06
C ILE A 406 -16.08 18.15 22.46
N ARG A 407 -15.97 19.42 22.05
CA ARG A 407 -16.97 20.44 22.37
C ARG A 407 -18.34 20.11 21.77
N VAL A 408 -18.38 19.69 20.50
CA VAL A 408 -19.62 19.28 19.83
C VAL A 408 -20.23 18.04 20.49
N LEU A 409 -19.41 17.03 20.80
CA LEU A 409 -19.88 15.84 21.54
C LEU A 409 -20.42 16.21 22.93
N TRP A 410 -19.76 17.13 23.63
CA TRP A 410 -20.21 17.62 24.94
C TRP A 410 -21.55 18.35 24.86
N ASP A 411 -21.73 19.22 23.87
CA ASP A 411 -23.03 19.88 23.61
C ASP A 411 -24.12 18.88 23.31
N GLY A 412 -23.83 17.92 22.43
CA GLY A 412 -24.76 16.86 22.09
C GLY A 412 -25.16 16.03 23.31
N PHE A 413 -24.18 15.58 24.10
CA PHE A 413 -24.44 14.84 25.33
C PHE A 413 -25.28 15.63 26.33
N ARG A 414 -24.97 16.92 26.52
CA ARG A 414 -25.75 17.81 27.37
C ARG A 414 -27.20 17.89 26.90
N GLN A 415 -27.43 18.09 25.60
CA GLN A 415 -28.77 18.18 25.04
C GLN A 415 -29.56 16.88 25.17
N ILE A 416 -28.93 15.71 24.94
CA ILE A 416 -29.56 14.39 25.14
C ILE A 416 -30.15 14.28 26.57
N ARG A 417 -29.45 14.84 27.56
CA ARG A 417 -29.89 14.83 28.97
C ARG A 417 -30.96 15.89 29.28
N THR A 418 -30.81 17.10 28.76
CA THR A 418 -31.59 18.26 29.22
C THR A 418 -32.76 18.64 28.33
N SER A 419 -32.78 18.19 27.08
CA SER A 419 -33.87 18.52 26.15
C SER A 419 -35.19 17.90 26.62
N THR A 420 -36.28 18.62 26.42
CA THR A 420 -37.65 18.11 26.62
C THR A 420 -38.26 17.56 25.33
N ASN A 421 -37.64 17.83 24.18
CA ASN A 421 -38.14 17.38 22.88
C ASN A 421 -37.54 16.02 22.53
N ARG A 422 -38.41 15.01 22.39
CA ARG A 422 -37.99 13.64 22.05
C ARG A 422 -37.23 13.58 20.72
N ALA A 423 -37.64 14.35 19.73
CA ALA A 423 -36.98 14.35 18.44
C ALA A 423 -35.53 14.84 18.56
N HIS A 424 -35.32 15.93 19.32
CA HIS A 424 -33.99 16.47 19.57
C HIS A 424 -33.11 15.45 20.30
N GLN A 425 -33.62 14.79 21.34
CA GLN A 425 -32.88 13.77 22.09
C GLN A 425 -32.37 12.62 21.21
N PHE A 426 -33.26 12.02 20.41
CA PHE A 426 -32.91 10.86 19.58
C PHE A 426 -32.03 11.22 18.39
N TYR A 427 -32.31 12.33 17.67
CA TYR A 427 -31.45 12.75 16.57
C TYR A 427 -30.09 13.25 17.06
N GLN A 428 -30.01 13.84 18.27
CA GLN A 428 -28.73 14.19 18.88
C GLN A 428 -27.96 12.96 19.35
N LEU A 429 -28.65 11.94 19.87
CA LEU A 429 -28.08 10.62 20.15
C LEU A 429 -27.53 9.96 18.88
N ALA A 430 -28.22 10.10 17.75
CA ALA A 430 -27.74 9.66 16.45
C ALA A 430 -26.42 10.34 16.06
N CYS A 431 -26.37 11.68 16.11
CA CYS A 431 -25.18 12.44 15.76
C CYS A 431 -24.01 12.12 16.71
N PHE A 432 -24.29 12.00 18.02
CA PHE A 432 -23.30 11.64 19.04
C PHE A 432 -22.70 10.25 18.78
N ALA A 433 -23.54 9.24 18.53
CA ALA A 433 -23.09 7.88 18.24
C ALA A 433 -22.33 7.79 16.90
N GLY A 434 -22.84 8.45 15.85
CA GLY A 434 -22.21 8.48 14.53
C GLY A 434 -20.84 9.16 14.54
N LEU A 435 -20.72 10.34 15.17
CA LEU A 435 -19.44 11.06 15.34
C LEU A 435 -18.44 10.25 16.16
N SER A 436 -18.91 9.57 17.22
CA SER A 436 -18.05 8.73 18.06
C SER A 436 -17.58 7.47 17.32
N GLY A 437 -18.45 6.81 16.56
CA GLY A 437 -18.10 5.62 15.77
C GLY A 437 -17.04 5.93 14.72
N VAL A 438 -17.29 6.95 13.89
CA VAL A 438 -16.32 7.36 12.85
C VAL A 438 -15.02 7.92 13.44
N ALA A 439 -15.05 8.54 14.63
CA ALA A 439 -13.84 8.97 15.33
C ALA A 439 -12.91 7.79 15.64
N VAL A 440 -13.44 6.65 16.07
CA VAL A 440 -12.62 5.46 16.31
C VAL A 440 -12.08 4.91 15.00
N GLN A 441 -12.91 4.85 13.95
CA GLN A 441 -12.47 4.39 12.65
C GLN A 441 -11.32 5.25 12.09
N ASN A 442 -11.40 6.56 12.30
CA ASN A 442 -10.44 7.55 11.85
C ASN A 442 -9.05 7.44 12.51
N ILE A 443 -8.90 6.60 13.54
CA ILE A 443 -7.59 6.22 14.10
C ILE A 443 -6.80 5.39 13.07
N PHE A 444 -7.48 4.54 12.30
CA PHE A 444 -6.86 3.54 11.42
C PHE A 444 -7.12 3.76 9.92
N SER A 445 -7.94 4.76 9.58
CA SER A 445 -8.30 5.07 8.21
C SER A 445 -8.49 6.59 7.99
N PRO A 446 -8.14 7.15 6.83
CA PRO A 446 -8.34 8.56 6.51
C PRO A 446 -9.72 8.80 5.85
N ASN A 447 -10.80 8.20 6.37
CA ASN A 447 -12.11 8.14 5.70
C ASN A 447 -12.63 9.49 5.21
N ASN A 448 -12.37 10.55 5.97
CA ASN A 448 -12.83 11.91 5.68
C ASN A 448 -12.10 12.60 4.51
N ARG A 449 -11.13 11.95 3.88
CA ARG A 449 -10.43 12.45 2.68
C ARG A 449 -11.17 12.14 1.37
N TRP A 450 -12.20 11.29 1.40
CA TRP A 450 -13.07 10.99 0.28
C TRP A 450 -14.27 11.93 0.25
N ALA A 451 -14.72 12.34 -0.93
CA ALA A 451 -15.66 13.46 -1.07
C ALA A 451 -16.97 13.21 -0.31
N VAL A 452 -17.53 12.00 -0.44
CA VAL A 452 -18.78 11.62 0.24
C VAL A 452 -18.60 11.52 1.75
N CYS A 453 -17.58 10.82 2.20
CA CYS A 453 -17.31 10.62 3.62
C CYS A 453 -16.96 11.93 4.33
N GLY A 454 -16.10 12.75 3.73
CA GLY A 454 -15.75 14.08 4.21
C GLY A 454 -16.97 14.99 4.31
N MET A 455 -17.81 15.02 3.27
CA MET A 455 -19.06 15.78 3.26
C MET A 455 -19.99 15.35 4.40
N ILE A 456 -20.26 14.04 4.55
CA ILE A 456 -21.18 13.52 5.57
C ILE A 456 -20.62 13.73 6.98
N TRP A 457 -19.31 13.53 7.18
CA TRP A 457 -18.66 13.74 8.46
C TRP A 457 -18.71 15.19 8.93
N TRP A 458 -18.35 16.13 8.04
CA TRP A 458 -18.48 17.56 8.34
C TRP A 458 -19.94 17.98 8.54
N SER A 459 -20.86 17.38 7.79
CA SER A 459 -22.27 17.63 7.99
C SER A 459 -22.76 17.16 9.35
N LEU A 460 -22.32 16.01 9.88
CA LEU A 460 -22.70 15.53 11.22
C LEU A 460 -22.37 16.54 12.32
N PHE A 461 -21.22 17.23 12.24
CA PHE A 461 -20.93 18.33 13.16
C PHE A 461 -21.97 19.45 13.03
N GLY A 462 -22.33 19.81 11.79
CA GLY A 462 -23.34 20.84 11.53
C GLY A 462 -24.74 20.44 12.01
N LEU A 463 -25.15 19.20 11.79
CA LEU A 463 -26.40 18.64 12.26
C LEU A 463 -26.46 18.68 13.80
N SER A 464 -25.40 18.25 14.47
CA SER A 464 -25.29 18.28 15.93
C SER A 464 -25.32 19.72 16.47
N MET A 465 -24.60 20.64 15.84
CA MET A 465 -24.60 22.05 16.24
C MET A 465 -25.97 22.71 16.02
N GLY A 466 -26.61 22.42 14.89
CA GLY A 466 -27.95 22.91 14.54
C GLY A 466 -29.02 22.39 15.50
N LEU A 467 -29.01 21.08 15.79
CA LEU A 467 -29.86 20.46 16.81
C LEU A 467 -29.70 21.14 18.17
N TYR A 468 -28.46 21.33 18.62
CA TYR A 468 -28.19 21.99 19.90
C TYR A 468 -28.77 23.41 19.97
N ASN A 469 -28.69 24.15 18.87
CA ASN A 469 -29.23 25.50 18.74
C ASN A 469 -30.77 25.56 18.79
N LEU A 470 -31.49 24.47 18.47
CA LEU A 470 -32.96 24.44 18.59
C LEU A 470 -33.44 24.54 20.04
N ASP A 471 -32.70 23.94 20.98
CA ASP A 471 -33.02 24.00 22.41
C ASP A 471 -32.31 25.15 23.13
N ASN A 472 -31.22 25.65 22.55
CA ASN A 472 -30.39 26.71 23.09
C ASN A 472 -30.16 27.76 22.01
N PRO A 473 -31.19 28.52 21.59
CA PRO A 473 -31.06 29.47 20.50
C PRO A 473 -29.94 30.45 20.81
N GLY A 474 -28.85 30.32 20.05
CA GLY A 474 -27.61 31.05 20.31
C GLY A 474 -27.70 32.55 20.03
N VAL A 475 -28.81 33.00 19.46
CA VAL A 475 -29.22 34.39 19.30
C VAL A 475 -30.47 34.56 20.15
N ASP A 476 -30.37 35.30 21.24
CA ASP A 476 -31.56 35.83 21.91
C ASP A 476 -32.09 36.95 21.00
N PRO A 477 -33.28 36.81 20.38
CA PRO A 477 -33.83 37.82 19.50
C PRO A 477 -34.13 39.14 20.25
N GLU A 478 -34.22 39.10 21.57
CA GLU A 478 -34.41 40.25 22.46
C GLU A 478 -33.10 40.79 23.04
N ALA A 479 -31.96 40.08 22.88
CA ALA A 479 -30.69 40.56 23.39
C ALA A 479 -30.25 41.83 22.64
N PRO A 480 -29.86 42.90 23.36
CA PRO A 480 -29.50 44.16 22.74
C PRO A 480 -28.29 43.98 21.84
N GLU A 481 -28.41 44.47 20.60
CA GLU A 481 -27.32 44.55 19.65
C GLU A 481 -26.13 45.28 20.28
N ASN A 482 -24.99 44.60 20.42
CA ASN A 482 -23.81 45.22 21.01
C ASN A 482 -23.09 46.11 19.98
N ARG A 483 -23.71 47.25 19.65
CA ARG A 483 -23.28 48.20 18.60
C ARG A 483 -21.87 48.76 18.79
N ASN A 484 -21.31 48.70 20.00
CA ASN A 484 -20.00 49.26 20.33
C ASN A 484 -18.82 48.27 20.17
N ARG A 485 -19.06 47.01 19.77
CA ARG A 485 -17.96 46.06 19.52
C ARG A 485 -17.53 46.11 18.06
N LYS A 486 -16.34 46.64 17.79
CA LYS A 486 -15.69 46.58 16.46
C LYS A 486 -15.34 45.15 16.03
N GLY A 487 -15.08 44.25 16.99
CA GLY A 487 -14.65 42.86 16.74
C GLY A 487 -15.62 42.01 15.89
N PRO A 488 -16.92 41.90 16.23
CA PRO A 488 -17.90 41.16 15.43
C PRO A 488 -18.06 41.65 13.99
N MET A 489 -17.98 42.98 13.77
CA MET A 489 -18.02 43.54 12.43
C MET A 489 -16.79 43.13 11.61
N LEU A 490 -15.59 43.20 12.22
CA LEU A 490 -14.36 42.73 11.58
C LEU A 490 -14.40 41.21 11.29
N ALA A 491 -14.95 40.41 12.20
CA ALA A 491 -15.09 38.97 12.01
C ALA A 491 -16.06 38.61 10.87
N HIS A 492 -17.20 39.31 10.76
CA HIS A 492 -18.13 39.15 9.65
C HIS A 492 -17.46 39.46 8.30
N TRP A 493 -16.79 40.62 8.19
CA TRP A 493 -16.07 40.98 6.97
C TRP A 493 -14.93 40.02 6.66
N ALA A 494 -14.18 39.57 7.68
CA ALA A 494 -13.12 38.58 7.49
C ALA A 494 -13.68 37.25 6.94
N LEU A 495 -14.78 36.74 7.48
CA LEU A 495 -15.41 35.52 6.97
C LEU A 495 -15.92 35.71 5.54
N MET A 496 -16.57 36.84 5.25
CA MET A 496 -17.03 37.17 3.90
C MET A 496 -15.88 37.25 2.90
N THR A 497 -14.77 37.88 3.28
CA THR A 497 -13.55 37.93 2.45
C THR A 497 -12.96 36.53 2.25
N LEU A 498 -12.89 35.71 3.29
CA LEU A 498 -12.39 34.34 3.18
C LEU A 498 -13.27 33.47 2.28
N ALA A 499 -14.60 33.57 2.40
CA ALA A 499 -15.54 32.86 1.53
C ALA A 499 -15.43 33.32 0.07
N ALA A 500 -15.25 34.62 -0.17
CA ALA A 500 -15.04 35.15 -1.52
C ALA A 500 -13.70 34.68 -2.11
N LEU A 501 -12.60 34.74 -1.34
CA LEU A 501 -11.29 34.24 -1.76
C LEU A 501 -11.34 32.74 -2.05
N PHE A 502 -12.05 31.97 -1.22
CA PHE A 502 -12.29 30.56 -1.46
C PHE A 502 -12.98 30.36 -2.81
N ALA A 503 -14.10 31.03 -3.09
CA ALA A 503 -14.81 30.89 -4.36
C ALA A 503 -13.95 31.29 -5.58
N VAL A 504 -13.26 32.43 -5.50
CA VAL A 504 -12.40 32.94 -6.58
C VAL A 504 -11.28 31.95 -6.91
N ARG A 505 -10.75 31.24 -5.90
CA ARG A 505 -9.59 30.38 -6.07
C ARG A 505 -9.93 28.91 -6.30
N SER A 506 -10.96 28.37 -5.65
CA SER A 506 -11.34 26.96 -5.73
C SER A 506 -12.11 26.63 -7.01
N ILE A 507 -12.97 27.52 -7.51
CA ILE A 507 -13.80 27.27 -8.70
C ILE A 507 -12.92 27.02 -9.94
N PRO A 508 -11.97 27.91 -10.32
CA PRO A 508 -11.09 27.66 -11.46
C PRO A 508 -10.22 26.42 -11.25
N GLN A 509 -9.82 26.15 -10.01
CA GLN A 509 -9.00 24.99 -9.69
C GLN A 509 -9.76 23.68 -9.88
N GLY A 510 -11.04 23.61 -9.48
CA GLY A 510 -11.89 22.44 -9.74
C GLY A 510 -11.95 22.11 -11.24
N PHE A 511 -12.21 23.12 -12.09
CA PHE A 511 -12.27 22.91 -13.53
C PHE A 511 -10.94 22.53 -14.19
N THR A 512 -9.83 23.14 -13.77
CA THR A 512 -8.49 22.80 -14.29
C THR A 512 -8.10 21.38 -13.90
N TYR A 513 -8.37 21.00 -12.67
CA TYR A 513 -8.09 19.67 -12.14
C TYR A 513 -8.92 18.59 -12.87
N TRP A 514 -10.22 18.83 -13.08
CA TRP A 514 -11.07 17.94 -13.89
C TRP A 514 -10.54 17.73 -15.30
N ARG A 515 -10.15 18.83 -15.97
CA ARG A 515 -9.58 18.75 -17.32
C ARG A 515 -8.31 17.92 -17.34
N ALA A 516 -7.44 18.09 -16.36
CA ALA A 516 -6.23 17.27 -16.21
C ALA A 516 -6.57 15.79 -16.03
N ALA A 517 -7.49 15.45 -15.12
CA ALA A 517 -7.95 14.08 -14.88
C ALA A 517 -8.52 13.42 -16.15
N LYS A 518 -9.42 14.12 -16.85
CA LYS A 518 -10.00 13.64 -18.11
C LYS A 518 -8.94 13.39 -19.18
N LEU A 519 -7.98 14.30 -19.35
CA LEU A 519 -6.91 14.17 -20.34
C LEU A 519 -5.97 13.01 -20.00
N ASN A 520 -5.61 12.85 -18.73
CA ASN A 520 -4.80 11.71 -18.27
C ASN A 520 -5.52 10.38 -18.51
N GLY A 521 -6.82 10.28 -18.17
CA GLY A 521 -7.63 9.09 -18.45
C GLY A 521 -7.71 8.77 -19.94
N ALA A 522 -7.93 9.78 -20.79
CA ALA A 522 -7.89 9.60 -22.24
C ALA A 522 -6.50 9.13 -22.72
N GLY A 523 -5.42 9.67 -22.17
CA GLY A 523 -4.05 9.24 -22.47
C GLY A 523 -3.81 7.77 -22.15
N LEU A 524 -4.26 7.30 -20.98
CA LEU A 524 -4.21 5.90 -20.57
C LEU A 524 -4.99 4.99 -21.52
N GLN A 525 -6.20 5.39 -21.92
CA GLN A 525 -7.02 4.62 -22.86
C GLN A 525 -6.34 4.49 -24.23
N ARG A 526 -5.69 5.54 -24.73
CA ARG A 526 -4.94 5.47 -26.00
C ARG A 526 -3.72 4.55 -25.87
N MET A 527 -3.03 4.61 -24.74
CA MET A 527 -1.89 3.74 -24.44
C MET A 527 -2.31 2.26 -24.38
N ASP A 528 -3.38 1.92 -23.66
CA ASP A 528 -3.91 0.54 -23.62
C ASP A 528 -4.32 0.05 -25.01
N LYS A 529 -5.05 0.89 -25.75
CA LYS A 529 -5.45 0.56 -27.12
C LYS A 529 -4.23 0.28 -28.00
N ALA A 530 -3.13 1.02 -27.84
CA ALA A 530 -1.91 0.86 -28.63
C ALA A 530 -1.27 -0.53 -28.47
N GLU A 531 -1.44 -1.20 -27.32
CA GLU A 531 -0.89 -2.54 -27.11
C GLU A 531 -1.56 -3.62 -28.00
N ARG A 532 -2.75 -3.35 -28.53
CA ARG A 532 -3.48 -4.26 -29.43
C ARG A 532 -3.05 -4.14 -30.89
N PHE A 533 -2.26 -3.13 -31.23
CA PHE A 533 -1.83 -2.84 -32.61
C PHE A 533 -0.32 -2.99 -32.77
N ARG A 534 0.15 -3.04 -34.02
CA ARG A 534 1.57 -3.08 -34.38
C ARG A 534 1.88 -2.04 -35.46
N GLY A 535 3.16 -1.70 -35.63
CA GLY A 535 3.61 -0.80 -36.70
C GLY A 535 3.09 0.63 -36.54
N SER A 536 2.74 1.28 -37.65
CA SER A 536 2.36 2.70 -37.70
C SER A 536 1.13 3.06 -36.86
N GLU A 537 0.17 2.14 -36.72
CA GLU A 537 -1.04 2.37 -35.93
C GLU A 537 -0.73 2.41 -34.43
N LYS A 538 0.17 1.54 -33.94
CA LYS A 538 0.68 1.61 -32.56
C LYS A 538 1.38 2.96 -32.32
N VAL A 539 2.26 3.37 -33.23
CA VAL A 539 2.99 4.65 -33.14
C VAL A 539 2.03 5.84 -33.09
N ALA A 540 1.00 5.87 -33.94
CA ALA A 540 0.01 6.96 -33.95
C ALA A 540 -0.75 7.06 -32.61
N LEU A 541 -1.19 5.94 -32.05
CA LEU A 541 -1.90 5.90 -30.77
C LEU A 541 -1.00 6.31 -29.58
N LEU A 542 0.27 5.90 -29.60
CA LEU A 542 1.26 6.32 -28.61
C LEU A 542 1.54 7.83 -28.70
N GLU A 543 1.64 8.38 -29.90
CA GLU A 543 1.85 9.82 -30.10
C GLU A 543 0.64 10.65 -29.61
N GLU A 544 -0.59 10.18 -29.85
CA GLU A 544 -1.79 10.79 -29.27
C GLU A 544 -1.78 10.71 -27.74
N SER A 545 -1.40 9.56 -27.17
CA SER A 545 -1.28 9.36 -25.72
C SER A 545 -0.28 10.35 -25.10
N ARG A 546 0.89 10.53 -25.73
CA ARG A 546 1.92 11.50 -25.34
C ARG A 546 1.36 12.92 -25.28
N GLN A 547 0.62 13.35 -26.30
CA GLN A 547 0.03 14.70 -26.37
C GLN A 547 -1.04 14.92 -25.30
N LEU A 548 -1.83 13.89 -24.99
CA LEU A 548 -2.84 13.91 -23.93
C LEU A 548 -2.18 14.04 -22.55
N PHE A 549 -1.11 13.29 -22.27
CA PHE A 549 -0.37 13.42 -21.02
C PHE A 549 0.30 14.79 -20.88
N ALA A 550 0.94 15.30 -21.94
CA ALA A 550 1.53 16.65 -21.94
C ALA A 550 0.47 17.73 -21.63
N SER A 551 -0.74 17.58 -22.20
CA SER A 551 -1.87 18.46 -21.92
C SER A 551 -2.36 18.33 -20.47
N ALA A 552 -2.44 17.10 -19.94
CA ALA A 552 -2.81 16.85 -18.55
C ALA A 552 -1.82 17.52 -17.58
N ILE A 553 -0.52 17.40 -17.85
CA ILE A 553 0.56 18.06 -17.08
C ILE A 553 0.44 19.58 -17.13
N ARG A 554 0.09 20.16 -18.29
CA ARG A 554 -0.11 21.61 -18.40
C ARG A 554 -1.25 22.11 -17.50
N TYR A 555 -2.33 21.35 -17.36
CA TYR A 555 -3.44 21.70 -16.47
C TYR A 555 -3.17 21.36 -15.01
N ASN A 556 -2.43 20.28 -14.75
CA ASN A 556 -2.00 19.88 -13.42
C ASN A 556 -0.52 19.47 -13.44
N PRO A 557 0.41 20.41 -13.15
CA PRO A 557 1.85 20.15 -13.12
C PRO A 557 2.30 19.16 -12.04
N THR A 558 1.36 18.60 -11.26
CA THR A 558 1.63 17.70 -10.13
C THR A 558 1.09 16.30 -10.36
N PHE A 559 0.67 16.02 -11.59
CA PHE A 559 0.09 14.74 -11.96
C PHE A 559 1.20 13.71 -12.23
N ALA A 560 1.75 13.13 -11.15
CA ALA A 560 2.86 12.18 -11.22
C ALA A 560 2.64 11.08 -12.26
N THR A 561 1.44 10.50 -12.28
CA THR A 561 1.04 9.47 -13.23
C THR A 561 1.17 9.92 -14.68
N ALA A 562 0.78 11.16 -15.01
CA ALA A 562 0.86 11.67 -16.37
C ALA A 562 2.33 11.80 -16.83
N TYR A 563 3.22 12.32 -15.98
CA TYR A 563 4.65 12.39 -16.29
C TYR A 563 5.25 11.00 -16.49
N TYR A 564 4.98 10.08 -15.55
CA TYR A 564 5.51 8.73 -15.59
C TYR A 564 5.06 7.97 -16.84
N LYS A 565 3.76 8.04 -17.17
CA LYS A 565 3.20 7.39 -18.36
C LYS A 565 3.65 8.07 -19.65
N MET A 566 3.81 9.39 -19.67
CA MET A 566 4.40 10.09 -20.81
C MET A 566 5.83 9.62 -21.07
N ALA A 567 6.67 9.51 -20.04
CA ALA A 567 8.03 9.00 -20.17
C ALA A 567 8.07 7.55 -20.67
N HIS A 568 7.16 6.70 -20.20
CA HIS A 568 7.00 5.34 -20.70
C HIS A 568 6.60 5.30 -22.18
N VAL A 569 5.62 6.10 -22.59
CA VAL A 569 5.19 6.23 -23.99
C VAL A 569 6.33 6.72 -24.88
N LEU A 570 7.07 7.74 -24.44
CA LEU A 570 8.25 8.26 -25.15
C LEU A 570 9.32 7.18 -25.34
N ASN A 571 9.56 6.36 -24.33
CA ASN A 571 10.48 5.22 -24.43
C ASN A 571 9.98 4.16 -25.45
N GLN A 572 8.68 3.84 -25.44
CA GLN A 572 8.09 2.93 -26.44
C GLN A 572 8.17 3.48 -27.88
N LEU A 573 8.21 4.80 -28.04
CA LEU A 573 8.43 5.48 -29.32
C LEU A 573 9.91 5.56 -29.72
N GLY A 574 10.83 5.10 -28.88
CA GLY A 574 12.28 5.20 -29.08
C GLY A 574 12.87 6.59 -28.81
N GLN A 575 12.07 7.52 -28.26
CA GLN A 575 12.46 8.90 -27.95
C GLN A 575 13.09 8.99 -26.55
N THR A 576 14.26 8.35 -26.40
CA THR A 576 14.93 8.17 -25.09
C THR A 576 15.27 9.51 -24.42
N GLU A 577 15.77 10.50 -25.16
CA GLU A 577 16.11 11.83 -24.64
C GLU A 577 14.89 12.54 -24.04
N GLU A 578 13.74 12.46 -24.72
CA GLU A 578 12.50 13.06 -24.26
C GLU A 578 11.95 12.31 -23.04
N ALA A 579 12.07 10.98 -23.02
CA ALA A 579 11.69 10.16 -21.86
C ALA A 579 12.50 10.52 -20.61
N ILE A 580 13.82 10.66 -20.76
CA ILE A 580 14.72 11.13 -19.69
C ILE A 580 14.27 12.50 -19.19
N LYS A 581 14.00 13.45 -20.10
CA LYS A 581 13.55 14.79 -19.72
C LYS A 581 12.22 14.76 -18.97
N ALA A 582 11.27 13.93 -19.40
CA ALA A 582 9.98 13.78 -18.72
C ALA A 582 10.14 13.23 -17.29
N TYR A 583 11.06 12.28 -17.09
CA TYR A 583 11.43 11.78 -15.77
C TYR A 583 12.18 12.82 -14.93
N GLU A 584 13.13 13.57 -15.49
CA GLU A 584 13.80 14.68 -14.80
C GLU A 584 12.82 15.79 -14.39
N ASP A 585 11.80 16.06 -15.21
CA ASP A 585 10.73 17.00 -14.88
C ASP A 585 9.83 16.48 -13.76
N LEU A 586 9.59 15.15 -13.70
CA LEU A 586 8.90 14.52 -12.58
C LEU A 586 9.70 14.62 -11.28
N ASP A 587 11.03 14.43 -11.32
CA ASP A 587 11.91 14.51 -10.13
C ASP A 587 11.86 15.88 -9.46
N LYS A 588 11.67 16.95 -10.25
CA LYS A 588 11.50 18.31 -9.72
C LYS A 588 10.24 18.48 -8.88
N VAL A 589 9.23 17.63 -9.10
CA VAL A 589 7.94 17.67 -8.40
C VAL A 589 7.88 16.64 -7.28
N PHE A 590 8.33 15.42 -7.54
CA PHE A 590 8.34 14.30 -6.59
C PHE A 590 9.75 13.78 -6.41
N LYS A 591 10.48 14.42 -5.50
CA LYS A 591 11.78 13.93 -5.05
C LYS A 591 11.59 12.57 -4.37
N ASP A 592 12.55 11.68 -4.56
CA ASP A 592 12.61 10.37 -3.91
C ASP A 592 11.52 9.37 -4.32
N TYR A 593 11.11 9.45 -5.59
CA TYR A 593 10.30 8.43 -6.24
C TYR A 593 11.21 7.28 -6.75
N SER A 594 11.44 6.25 -5.93
CA SER A 594 12.26 5.06 -6.24
C SER A 594 12.07 4.47 -7.64
N GLU A 595 10.84 4.31 -8.15
CA GLU A 595 10.59 3.80 -9.50
C GLU A 595 11.10 4.78 -10.58
N LEU A 596 11.02 6.09 -10.33
CA LEU A 596 11.62 7.09 -11.21
C LEU A 596 13.15 7.02 -11.19
N ARG A 597 13.77 6.87 -10.01
CA ARG A 597 15.23 6.69 -9.88
C ARG A 597 15.69 5.43 -10.62
N LEU A 598 14.97 4.33 -10.47
CA LEU A 598 15.22 3.08 -11.19
C LEU A 598 15.16 3.29 -12.71
N ASN A 599 14.10 3.92 -13.20
CA ASN A 599 13.91 4.16 -14.63
C ASN A 599 14.95 5.14 -15.20
N LEU A 600 15.30 6.22 -14.48
CA LEU A 600 16.38 7.12 -14.88
C LEU A 600 17.72 6.39 -14.96
N GLY A 601 18.05 5.55 -13.98
CA GLY A 601 19.26 4.72 -13.99
C GLY A 601 19.34 3.82 -15.22
N ILE A 602 18.24 3.11 -15.53
CA ILE A 602 18.16 2.25 -16.72
C ILE A 602 18.30 3.07 -18.00
N MET A 603 17.62 4.22 -18.11
CA MET A 603 17.66 5.06 -19.31
C MET A 603 19.04 5.68 -19.54
N TYR A 604 19.71 6.15 -18.48
CA TYR A 604 21.09 6.64 -18.59
C TYR A 604 22.08 5.53 -18.96
N SER A 605 21.89 4.32 -18.43
CA SER A 605 22.72 3.16 -18.80
C SER A 605 22.51 2.78 -20.26
N SER A 606 21.25 2.71 -20.72
CA SER A 606 20.92 2.47 -22.13
C SER A 606 21.54 3.53 -23.04
N LYS A 607 21.42 4.80 -22.65
CA LYS A 607 22.03 5.92 -23.36
C LYS A 607 23.56 5.83 -23.39
N ALA A 608 24.20 5.36 -22.33
CA ALA A 608 25.65 5.19 -22.31
C ALA A 608 26.16 4.19 -23.37
N LEU A 609 25.34 3.19 -23.74
CA LEU A 609 25.70 2.18 -24.75
C LEU A 609 25.87 2.75 -26.16
N SER A 610 25.33 3.93 -26.47
CA SER A 610 25.55 4.58 -27.76
C SER A 610 26.84 5.39 -27.82
N PHE A 611 27.56 5.53 -26.71
CA PHE A 611 28.80 6.29 -26.60
C PHE A 611 30.02 5.38 -26.34
N THR A 612 31.21 5.95 -26.47
CA THR A 612 32.47 5.28 -26.14
C THR A 612 33.37 6.20 -25.31
N GLY A 613 34.38 5.63 -24.65
CA GLY A 613 35.37 6.40 -23.88
C GLY A 613 34.75 7.25 -22.76
N ALA A 614 35.20 8.50 -22.64
CA ALA A 614 34.83 9.40 -21.55
C ALA A 614 33.33 9.72 -21.49
N GLU A 615 32.63 9.77 -22.63
CA GLU A 615 31.21 10.08 -22.67
C GLU A 615 30.35 8.91 -22.19
N LYS A 616 30.70 7.66 -22.58
CA LYS A 616 30.09 6.44 -22.01
C LYS A 616 30.26 6.43 -20.49
N LEU A 617 31.46 6.72 -20.01
CA LEU A 617 31.74 6.75 -18.58
C LEU A 617 30.89 7.79 -17.83
N ALA A 618 30.78 9.02 -18.35
CA ALA A 618 29.97 10.06 -17.74
C ALA A 618 28.48 9.69 -17.63
N TRP A 619 27.91 9.06 -18.67
CA TRP A 619 26.53 8.57 -18.62
C TRP A 619 26.36 7.40 -17.65
N MET A 620 27.34 6.49 -17.56
CA MET A 620 27.33 5.40 -16.59
C MET A 620 27.46 5.90 -15.15
N GLU A 621 28.27 6.92 -14.88
CA GLU A 621 28.35 7.59 -13.57
C GLU A 621 27.01 8.22 -13.18
N LYS A 622 26.31 8.84 -14.15
CA LYS A 622 24.94 9.36 -13.95
C LYS A 622 23.95 8.23 -13.65
N ALA A 623 24.00 7.14 -14.43
CA ALA A 623 23.15 5.96 -14.22
C ALA A 623 23.37 5.33 -12.83
N TRP A 624 24.63 5.22 -12.42
CA TRP A 624 25.03 4.66 -11.15
C TRP A 624 24.47 5.48 -9.98
N LYS A 625 24.55 6.80 -10.03
CA LYS A 625 23.98 7.65 -8.98
C LYS A 625 22.47 7.40 -8.78
N GLU A 626 21.71 7.32 -9.87
CA GLU A 626 20.26 7.10 -9.79
C GLU A 626 19.92 5.69 -9.29
N ILE A 627 20.65 4.65 -9.74
CA ILE A 627 20.34 3.27 -9.34
C ILE A 627 20.74 2.99 -7.88
N GLN A 628 21.80 3.64 -7.37
CA GLN A 628 22.14 3.56 -5.95
C GLN A 628 21.00 4.09 -5.08
N GLU A 629 20.39 5.21 -5.49
CA GLU A 629 19.27 5.80 -4.78
C GLU A 629 18.01 4.94 -4.88
N ALA A 630 17.72 4.37 -6.06
CA ALA A 630 16.63 3.41 -6.23
C ALA A 630 16.78 2.18 -5.32
N ALA A 631 17.98 1.58 -5.28
CA ALA A 631 18.29 0.41 -4.45
C ALA A 631 18.29 0.74 -2.94
N ARG A 632 18.63 1.97 -2.55
CA ARG A 632 18.52 2.44 -1.17
C ARG A 632 17.05 2.53 -0.73
N GLN A 633 16.19 3.06 -1.61
CA GLN A 633 14.78 3.28 -1.31
C GLN A 633 13.91 2.01 -1.41
N ALA A 634 14.31 1.02 -2.21
CA ALA A 634 13.58 -0.22 -2.39
C ALA A 634 14.52 -1.44 -2.43
N ILE A 635 14.42 -2.30 -1.42
CA ILE A 635 15.20 -3.55 -1.32
C ILE A 635 14.65 -4.72 -2.15
N LYS A 636 13.70 -4.47 -3.05
CA LYS A 636 13.10 -5.51 -3.91
C LYS A 636 14.17 -6.16 -4.81
N PRO A 637 14.11 -7.50 -5.03
CA PRO A 637 15.15 -8.24 -5.77
C PRO A 637 15.49 -7.61 -7.13
N THR A 638 14.47 -7.18 -7.88
CA THR A 638 14.65 -6.56 -9.20
C THR A 638 15.45 -5.25 -9.15
N ALA A 639 15.22 -4.38 -8.16
CA ALA A 639 15.97 -3.13 -8.03
C ALA A 639 17.44 -3.38 -7.65
N GLN A 640 17.67 -4.32 -6.72
CA GLN A 640 19.01 -4.70 -6.27
C GLN A 640 19.82 -5.34 -7.42
N ARG A 641 19.20 -6.22 -8.20
CA ARG A 641 19.84 -6.83 -9.37
C ARG A 641 20.24 -5.79 -10.43
N ILE A 642 19.33 -4.87 -10.75
CA ILE A 642 19.60 -3.82 -11.74
C ILE A 642 20.74 -2.92 -11.26
N ALA A 643 20.80 -2.61 -9.96
CA ALA A 643 21.93 -1.91 -9.35
C ALA A 643 23.24 -2.68 -9.51
N GLY A 644 23.25 -3.98 -9.22
CA GLY A 644 24.41 -4.85 -9.46
C GLY A 644 24.88 -4.80 -10.91
N HIS A 645 23.96 -4.97 -11.87
CA HIS A 645 24.29 -4.99 -13.29
C HIS A 645 24.83 -3.65 -13.82
N ILE A 646 24.18 -2.52 -13.50
CA ILE A 646 24.68 -1.20 -13.91
C ILE A 646 26.05 -0.92 -13.28
N GLY A 647 26.27 -1.35 -12.04
CA GLY A 647 27.58 -1.23 -11.39
C GLY A 647 28.66 -2.08 -12.05
N GLU A 648 28.36 -3.30 -12.49
CA GLU A 648 29.30 -4.12 -13.28
C GLU A 648 29.71 -3.42 -14.58
N GLU A 649 28.75 -2.85 -15.31
CA GLU A 649 29.03 -2.12 -16.55
C GLU A 649 29.83 -0.82 -16.29
N LEU A 650 29.58 -0.13 -15.17
CA LEU A 650 30.38 1.02 -14.77
C LEU A 650 31.80 0.62 -14.39
N ALA A 651 31.99 -0.49 -13.67
CA ALA A 651 33.31 -0.98 -13.33
C ALA A 651 34.14 -1.31 -14.59
N LYS A 652 33.52 -1.94 -15.60
CA LYS A 652 34.17 -2.17 -16.91
C LYS A 652 34.55 -0.86 -17.58
N ALA A 653 33.66 0.13 -17.59
CA ALA A 653 33.95 1.45 -18.17
C ALA A 653 35.10 2.17 -17.43
N TYR A 654 35.22 2.00 -16.12
CA TYR A 654 36.35 2.51 -15.35
C TYR A 654 37.66 1.78 -15.70
N ASP A 655 37.65 0.46 -15.86
CA ASP A 655 38.84 -0.28 -16.28
C ASP A 655 39.30 0.16 -17.67
N GLU A 656 38.37 0.30 -18.62
CA GLU A 656 38.60 0.81 -19.98
C GLU A 656 39.24 2.21 -19.95
N ALA A 657 38.89 3.03 -18.96
CA ALA A 657 39.43 4.36 -18.73
C ALA A 657 40.71 4.39 -17.87
N GLY A 658 41.22 3.24 -17.43
CA GLY A 658 42.41 3.16 -16.56
C GLY A 658 42.18 3.56 -15.09
N LYS A 659 40.92 3.72 -14.66
CA LYS A 659 40.49 4.12 -13.31
C LYS A 659 40.27 2.92 -12.39
N GLN A 660 41.35 2.20 -12.10
CA GLN A 660 41.30 0.90 -11.40
C GLN A 660 40.78 1.00 -9.95
N ALA A 661 41.07 2.09 -9.24
CA ALA A 661 40.62 2.28 -7.87
C ALA A 661 39.11 2.48 -7.78
N GLU A 662 38.55 3.25 -8.70
CA GLU A 662 37.12 3.50 -8.84
C GLU A 662 36.36 2.24 -9.26
N ALA A 663 36.91 1.48 -10.21
CA ALA A 663 36.35 0.18 -10.61
C ALA A 663 36.28 -0.80 -9.42
N LEU A 664 37.35 -0.88 -8.63
CA LEU A 664 37.38 -1.72 -7.42
C LEU A 664 36.35 -1.26 -6.37
N ALA A 665 36.20 0.06 -6.17
CA ALA A 665 35.19 0.61 -5.25
C ALA A 665 33.76 0.24 -5.67
N VAL A 666 33.45 0.33 -6.96
CA VAL A 666 32.13 -0.08 -7.50
C VAL A 666 31.92 -1.58 -7.32
N ARG A 667 32.91 -2.42 -7.66
CA ARG A 667 32.85 -3.88 -7.47
C ARG A 667 32.57 -4.27 -6.02
N ASN A 668 33.18 -3.59 -5.07
CA ASN A 668 32.91 -3.83 -3.65
C ASN A 668 31.50 -3.42 -3.26
N LYS A 669 30.99 -2.30 -3.79
CA LYS A 669 29.62 -1.85 -3.50
C LYS A 669 28.55 -2.78 -4.06
N ILE A 670 28.72 -3.31 -5.28
CA ILE A 670 27.70 -4.18 -5.90
C ILE A 670 27.51 -5.52 -5.18
N LYS A 671 28.50 -5.99 -4.40
CA LYS A 671 28.35 -7.18 -3.55
C LYS A 671 27.19 -7.02 -2.57
N GLU A 672 26.99 -5.83 -2.00
CA GLU A 672 25.87 -5.54 -1.10
C GLU A 672 24.52 -5.78 -1.78
N TYR A 673 24.38 -5.40 -3.05
CA TYR A 673 23.13 -5.57 -3.79
C TYR A 673 22.83 -7.05 -4.07
N TYR A 674 23.82 -7.85 -4.45
CA TYR A 674 23.62 -9.28 -4.63
C TYR A 674 23.34 -10.00 -3.30
N TRP A 675 23.99 -9.59 -2.20
CA TRP A 675 23.62 -10.08 -0.87
C TRP A 675 22.21 -9.69 -0.46
N ASN A 676 21.72 -8.50 -0.82
CA ASN A 676 20.34 -8.12 -0.57
C ASN A 676 19.35 -9.03 -1.31
N VAL A 677 19.65 -9.46 -2.55
CA VAL A 677 18.82 -10.45 -3.28
C VAL A 677 18.75 -11.79 -2.54
N ILE A 678 19.87 -12.23 -1.96
CA ILE A 678 19.95 -13.49 -1.21
C ILE A 678 19.21 -13.39 0.13
N ASN A 679 19.54 -12.36 0.92
CA ASN A 679 19.14 -12.23 2.32
C ASN A 679 17.70 -11.72 2.47
N TYR A 680 17.20 -10.92 1.52
CA TYR A 680 15.84 -10.39 1.61
C TYR A 680 14.82 -11.51 1.37
N ASN A 681 13.80 -11.62 2.23
CA ASN A 681 12.74 -12.60 2.07
C ASN A 681 11.40 -11.90 1.76
N PRO A 682 11.03 -11.78 0.47
CA PRO A 682 9.87 -11.01 0.08
C PRO A 682 8.55 -11.65 0.52
N VAL A 683 7.59 -10.81 0.91
CA VAL A 683 6.24 -11.25 1.33
C VAL A 683 5.33 -11.50 0.12
N LEU A 684 5.44 -10.68 -0.93
CA LEU A 684 4.57 -10.77 -2.10
C LEU A 684 5.04 -11.86 -3.06
N SER A 685 4.09 -12.62 -3.62
CA SER A 685 4.37 -13.76 -4.50
C SER A 685 5.13 -13.37 -5.76
N GLU A 686 4.88 -12.17 -6.30
CA GLU A 686 5.61 -11.64 -7.45
C GLU A 686 7.12 -11.51 -7.15
N PHE A 687 7.47 -10.98 -5.97
CA PHE A 687 8.87 -10.79 -5.58
C PHE A 687 9.51 -12.08 -5.07
N GLN A 688 8.73 -13.03 -4.58
CA GLN A 688 9.20 -14.40 -4.33
C GLN A 688 9.63 -15.08 -5.61
N GLN A 689 8.86 -14.90 -6.69
CA GLN A 689 9.22 -15.41 -8.02
C GLN A 689 10.46 -14.70 -8.56
N ASP A 690 10.52 -13.36 -8.47
CA ASP A 690 11.73 -12.60 -8.84
C ASP A 690 12.95 -13.10 -8.07
N LYS A 691 12.84 -13.26 -6.75
CA LYS A 691 13.92 -13.79 -5.93
C LYS A 691 14.34 -15.16 -6.45
N LYS A 692 13.40 -16.09 -6.65
CA LYS A 692 13.69 -17.44 -7.13
C LYS A 692 14.45 -17.45 -8.46
N GLU A 693 14.10 -16.57 -9.39
CA GLU A 693 14.77 -16.42 -10.67
C GLU A 693 16.21 -15.90 -10.50
N TRP A 694 16.40 -14.89 -9.64
CA TRP A 694 17.66 -14.17 -9.51
C TRP A 694 18.60 -14.70 -8.44
N TYR A 695 18.14 -15.57 -7.56
CA TYR A 695 18.90 -16.10 -6.44
C TYR A 695 20.17 -16.86 -6.89
N PRO A 696 20.11 -17.81 -7.85
CA PRO A 696 21.31 -18.50 -8.31
C PRO A 696 22.27 -17.55 -9.05
N VAL A 697 21.72 -16.56 -9.76
CA VAL A 697 22.51 -15.54 -10.45
C VAL A 697 23.29 -14.70 -9.44
N ALA A 698 22.65 -14.27 -8.35
CA ALA A 698 23.29 -13.50 -7.29
C ALA A 698 24.43 -14.27 -6.61
N GLN A 699 24.22 -15.57 -6.32
CA GLN A 699 25.27 -16.45 -5.78
C GLN A 699 26.49 -16.48 -6.71
N GLN A 700 26.27 -16.76 -8.00
CA GLN A 700 27.36 -16.81 -8.97
C GLN A 700 28.10 -15.47 -9.09
N ARG A 701 27.37 -14.34 -9.14
CA ARG A 701 27.99 -13.01 -9.23
C ARG A 701 28.81 -12.66 -8.01
N LEU A 702 28.40 -13.04 -6.80
CA LEU A 702 29.22 -12.83 -5.60
C LEU A 702 30.55 -13.60 -5.66
N ILE A 703 30.53 -14.83 -6.16
CA ILE A 703 31.75 -15.64 -6.37
C ILE A 703 32.66 -14.95 -7.40
N ASP A 704 32.10 -14.52 -8.53
CA ASP A 704 32.86 -13.84 -9.58
C ASP A 704 33.48 -12.54 -9.05
N LEU A 705 32.73 -11.76 -8.25
CA LEU A 705 33.19 -10.51 -7.65
C LEU A 705 34.27 -10.72 -6.59
N ALA A 706 34.19 -11.78 -5.78
CA ALA A 706 35.25 -12.12 -4.83
C ALA A 706 36.60 -12.31 -5.54
N ASN A 707 36.59 -13.00 -6.69
CA ASN A 707 37.78 -13.16 -7.52
C ASN A 707 38.25 -11.85 -8.16
N GLN A 708 37.33 -11.06 -8.73
CA GLN A 708 37.67 -9.79 -9.40
C GLN A 708 38.20 -8.71 -8.46
N THR A 709 37.82 -8.75 -7.18
CA THR A 709 38.26 -7.77 -6.17
C THR A 709 39.57 -8.15 -5.48
N GLY A 710 40.18 -9.27 -5.87
CA GLY A 710 41.45 -9.74 -5.29
C GLY A 710 41.30 -10.37 -3.91
N ASN A 711 40.08 -10.62 -3.44
CA ASN A 711 39.80 -11.29 -2.17
C ASN A 711 38.91 -12.54 -2.40
N PRO A 712 39.44 -13.60 -3.03
CA PRO A 712 38.69 -14.82 -3.31
C PRO A 712 38.08 -15.47 -2.05
N ARG A 713 38.65 -15.21 -0.86
CA ARG A 713 38.11 -15.72 0.42
C ARG A 713 36.66 -15.29 0.68
N GLU A 714 36.21 -14.18 0.10
CA GLU A 714 34.82 -13.72 0.22
C GLU A 714 33.80 -14.64 -0.48
N ALA A 715 34.24 -15.57 -1.34
CA ALA A 715 33.35 -16.57 -1.94
C ALA A 715 32.97 -17.70 -0.97
N GLU A 716 33.74 -17.92 0.10
CA GLU A 716 33.49 -18.98 1.10
C GLU A 716 32.06 -18.97 1.66
N PRO A 717 31.50 -17.84 2.17
CA PRO A 717 30.14 -17.82 2.69
C PRO A 717 29.08 -18.18 1.64
N VAL A 718 29.32 -17.87 0.36
CA VAL A 718 28.39 -18.21 -0.72
C VAL A 718 28.41 -19.70 -1.01
N TYR A 719 29.60 -20.30 -1.11
CA TYR A 719 29.72 -21.74 -1.30
C TYR A 719 29.16 -22.55 -0.11
N LYS A 720 29.35 -22.07 1.13
CA LYS A 720 28.73 -22.66 2.32
C LYS A 720 27.22 -22.59 2.25
N LEU A 721 26.66 -21.42 1.91
CA LEU A 721 25.23 -21.24 1.73
C LEU A 721 24.66 -22.21 0.69
N MET A 722 25.31 -22.32 -0.48
CA MET A 722 24.88 -23.27 -1.52
C MET A 722 24.90 -24.73 -1.01
N TYR A 723 25.88 -25.11 -0.18
CA TYR A 723 25.95 -26.45 0.40
C TYR A 723 24.88 -26.67 1.47
N GLU A 724 24.62 -25.69 2.32
CA GLU A 724 23.59 -25.77 3.36
C GLU A 724 22.18 -25.91 2.77
N GLU A 725 21.94 -25.32 1.60
CA GLU A 725 20.67 -25.44 0.86
C GLU A 725 20.44 -26.81 0.25
N ASP A 726 21.49 -27.47 -0.24
CA ASP A 726 21.44 -28.81 -0.82
C ASP A 726 22.68 -29.64 -0.42
N PRO A 727 22.71 -30.17 0.83
CA PRO A 727 23.88 -30.89 1.35
C PRO A 727 24.21 -32.19 0.61
N ASP A 728 23.24 -32.72 -0.15
CA ASP A 728 23.39 -33.95 -0.93
C ASP A 728 24.01 -33.67 -2.31
N ASN A 729 24.04 -32.41 -2.75
CA ASN A 729 24.63 -32.00 -4.02
C ASN A 729 26.15 -32.12 -4.01
N GLN A 730 26.65 -33.23 -4.53
CA GLN A 730 28.08 -33.51 -4.63
C GLN A 730 28.84 -32.48 -5.47
N THR A 731 28.17 -31.81 -6.42
CA THR A 731 28.79 -30.75 -7.23
C THR A 731 29.13 -29.54 -6.36
N VAL A 732 28.20 -29.11 -5.50
CA VAL A 732 28.40 -27.95 -4.62
C VAL A 732 29.45 -28.24 -3.55
N LEU A 733 29.40 -29.43 -2.94
CA LEU A 733 30.44 -29.88 -2.02
C LEU A 733 31.81 -29.89 -2.71
N GLY A 734 31.90 -30.43 -3.92
CA GLY A 734 33.14 -30.44 -4.71
C GLY A 734 33.67 -29.04 -5.01
N LEU A 735 32.80 -28.09 -5.36
CA LEU A 735 33.18 -26.68 -5.58
C LEU A 735 33.75 -26.03 -4.32
N LEU A 736 33.10 -26.23 -3.17
CA LEU A 736 33.57 -25.69 -1.88
C LEU A 736 34.91 -26.30 -1.45
N LEU A 737 35.08 -27.61 -1.61
CA LEU A 737 36.35 -28.27 -1.27
C LEU A 737 37.49 -27.83 -2.21
N ALA A 738 37.22 -27.78 -3.52
CA ALA A 738 38.18 -27.27 -4.49
C ALA A 738 38.54 -25.80 -4.22
N PHE A 739 37.57 -25.00 -3.78
CA PHE A 739 37.80 -23.63 -3.33
C PHE A 739 38.78 -23.59 -2.15
N TYR A 740 38.55 -24.35 -1.07
CA TYR A 740 39.49 -24.37 0.06
C TYR A 740 40.90 -24.82 -0.35
N ASP A 741 40.99 -25.84 -1.21
CA ASP A 741 42.28 -26.34 -1.70
C ASP A 741 43.01 -25.26 -2.51
N SER A 742 42.30 -24.56 -3.39
CA SER A 742 42.86 -23.45 -4.18
C SER A 742 43.36 -22.29 -3.32
N GLN A 743 42.67 -22.02 -2.20
CA GLN A 743 42.99 -20.93 -1.26
C GLN A 743 43.94 -21.35 -0.13
N LYS A 744 44.41 -22.61 -0.13
CA LYS A 744 45.28 -23.20 0.91
C LYS A 744 44.68 -23.12 2.32
N MET A 745 43.35 -23.27 2.43
CA MET A 745 42.57 -23.15 3.66
C MET A 745 42.31 -24.52 4.30
N ALA A 746 43.37 -25.26 4.59
CA ALA A 746 43.28 -26.65 5.05
C ALA A 746 42.61 -26.80 6.43
N LYS A 747 42.76 -25.80 7.32
CA LYS A 747 42.15 -25.82 8.65
C LYS A 747 40.64 -25.56 8.58
N GLU A 748 40.25 -24.57 7.79
CA GLU A 748 38.86 -24.18 7.55
C GLU A 748 38.11 -25.28 6.80
N LYS A 749 38.76 -25.93 5.81
CA LYS A 749 38.26 -27.14 5.15
C LYS A 749 37.95 -28.24 6.17
N ASN A 750 38.89 -28.52 7.07
CA ASN A 750 38.72 -29.54 8.10
C ASN A 750 37.59 -29.20 9.08
N GLU A 751 37.48 -27.94 9.50
CA GLU A 751 36.42 -27.47 10.41
C GLU A 751 35.05 -27.57 9.76
N PHE A 752 34.91 -27.12 8.51
CA PHE A 752 33.69 -27.29 7.73
C PHE A 752 33.30 -28.76 7.61
N LEU A 753 34.23 -29.63 7.21
CA LEU A 753 33.98 -31.07 7.05
C LEU A 753 33.63 -31.76 8.38
N LYS A 754 34.21 -31.33 9.50
CA LYS A 754 33.82 -31.80 10.84
C LYS A 754 32.35 -31.48 11.13
N ASN A 755 31.95 -30.24 10.88
CA ASN A 755 30.57 -29.80 11.09
C ASN A 755 29.62 -30.55 10.16
N ALA A 756 29.94 -30.63 8.85
CA ALA A 756 29.13 -31.36 7.87
C ALA A 756 28.98 -32.85 8.23
N ALA A 757 30.06 -33.54 8.62
CA ALA A 757 30.03 -34.94 9.03
C ALA A 757 29.27 -35.18 10.36
N SER A 758 29.18 -34.16 11.22
CA SER A 758 28.41 -34.22 12.46
C SER A 758 26.90 -34.13 12.20
N LEU A 759 26.50 -33.38 11.18
CA LEU A 759 25.11 -33.22 10.74
C LEU A 759 24.65 -34.40 9.86
N ALA A 760 25.54 -34.94 9.03
CA ALA A 760 25.28 -36.04 8.11
C ALA A 760 26.05 -37.31 8.50
N ILE A 761 25.69 -37.92 9.62
CA ILE A 761 26.45 -39.00 10.28
C ILE A 761 26.66 -40.23 9.38
N THR A 762 25.78 -40.52 8.42
CA THR A 762 25.89 -41.68 7.52
C THR A 762 26.41 -41.32 6.13
N ASN A 763 26.69 -40.04 5.85
CA ASN A 763 27.17 -39.61 4.52
C ASN A 763 28.65 -39.98 4.36
N LEU A 764 28.89 -41.10 3.66
CA LEU A 764 30.23 -41.65 3.46
C LEU A 764 31.14 -40.72 2.65
N ASN A 765 30.60 -39.90 1.74
CA ASN A 765 31.40 -38.99 0.91
C ASN A 765 32.02 -37.89 1.76
N VAL A 766 31.20 -37.21 2.58
CA VAL A 766 31.69 -36.17 3.51
C VAL A 766 32.68 -36.75 4.52
N ARG A 767 32.45 -37.98 5.02
CA ARG A 767 33.41 -38.65 5.92
C ARG A 767 34.73 -39.02 5.25
N LYS A 768 34.69 -39.50 3.99
CA LYS A 768 35.90 -39.77 3.20
C LYS A 768 36.71 -38.49 3.01
N GLU A 769 36.06 -37.38 2.68
CA GLU A 769 36.70 -36.07 2.54
C GLU A 769 37.25 -35.56 3.89
N LEU A 770 36.54 -35.77 5.01
CA LEU A 770 37.03 -35.44 6.35
C LEU A 770 38.26 -36.27 6.74
N ALA A 771 38.24 -37.57 6.45
CA ALA A 771 39.40 -38.43 6.65
C ALA A 771 40.59 -37.93 5.80
N GLN A 772 40.37 -37.63 4.51
CA GLN A 772 41.41 -37.05 3.66
C GLN A 772 41.96 -35.75 4.27
N SER A 773 41.09 -34.87 4.76
CA SER A 773 41.50 -33.61 5.40
C SER A 773 42.34 -33.81 6.67
N TYR A 774 42.05 -34.82 7.50
CA TYR A 774 42.92 -35.17 8.65
C TYR A 774 44.29 -35.66 8.19
N LEU A 775 44.33 -36.48 7.15
CA LEU A 775 45.58 -36.97 6.55
C LEU A 775 46.42 -35.79 6.01
N ASP A 776 45.79 -34.85 5.30
CA ASP A 776 46.44 -33.65 4.77
C ASP A 776 47.03 -32.75 5.88
N LEU A 777 46.38 -32.71 7.05
CA LEU A 777 46.86 -31.99 8.24
C LEU A 777 47.87 -32.78 9.09
N GLY A 778 48.15 -34.04 8.75
CA GLY A 778 49.02 -34.93 9.51
C GLY A 778 48.43 -35.46 10.82
N ASP A 779 47.11 -35.32 11.02
CA ASP A 779 46.39 -35.81 12.20
C ASP A 779 45.98 -37.28 12.02
N TRP A 780 46.97 -38.16 12.17
CA TRP A 780 46.82 -39.60 11.95
C TRP A 780 45.82 -40.27 12.90
N ASP A 781 45.64 -39.73 14.12
CA ASP A 781 44.73 -40.29 15.12
C ASP A 781 43.27 -40.05 14.74
N ASN A 782 42.93 -38.82 14.34
CA ASN A 782 41.59 -38.53 13.86
C ASN A 782 41.33 -39.11 12.46
N PHE A 783 42.35 -39.23 11.61
CA PHE A 783 42.26 -39.98 10.34
C PHE A 783 41.80 -41.42 10.56
N ARG A 784 42.50 -42.17 11.44
CA ARG A 784 42.12 -43.55 11.79
C ARG A 784 40.71 -43.60 12.38
N ARG A 785 40.40 -42.70 13.31
CA ARG A 785 39.08 -42.65 13.97
C ARG A 785 37.96 -42.44 12.96
N GLU A 786 38.17 -41.58 11.98
CA GLU A 786 37.18 -41.29 10.95
C GLU A 786 36.99 -42.47 9.99
N LEU A 787 38.07 -43.13 9.55
CA LEU A 787 37.96 -44.35 8.74
C LEU A 787 37.26 -45.50 9.48
N ARG A 788 37.46 -45.64 10.80
CA ARG A 788 36.71 -46.61 11.61
C ARG A 788 35.21 -46.31 11.65
N LYS A 789 34.80 -45.03 11.60
CA LYS A 789 33.38 -44.68 11.46
C LYS A 789 32.84 -45.06 10.08
N ILE A 790 33.62 -44.87 9.01
CA ILE A 790 33.25 -45.31 7.67
C ILE A 790 33.09 -46.83 7.62
N GLU A 791 34.05 -47.59 8.19
CA GLU A 791 33.97 -49.06 8.31
C GLU A 791 32.76 -49.51 9.14
N ALA A 792 32.39 -48.78 10.20
CA ALA A 792 31.22 -49.10 11.01
C ALA A 792 29.89 -48.92 10.23
N VAL A 793 29.83 -47.97 9.31
CA VAL A 793 28.65 -47.73 8.46
C VAL A 793 28.62 -48.69 7.26
N ASP A 794 29.77 -48.91 6.63
CA ASP A 794 29.97 -49.85 5.52
C ASP A 794 31.20 -50.73 5.78
N PRO A 795 31.02 -51.91 6.40
CA PRO A 795 32.12 -52.83 6.72
C PRO A 795 32.86 -53.37 5.50
N LYS A 796 32.29 -53.25 4.29
CA LYS A 796 32.89 -53.69 3.03
C LYS A 796 33.49 -52.53 2.24
N ASN A 797 33.55 -51.33 2.82
CA ASN A 797 34.09 -50.16 2.14
C ASN A 797 35.58 -50.33 1.86
N LEU A 798 35.91 -50.55 0.58
CA LEU A 798 37.27 -50.84 0.15
C LEU A 798 38.25 -49.70 0.48
N SER A 799 37.83 -48.44 0.33
CA SER A 799 38.66 -47.27 0.62
C SER A 799 38.97 -47.15 2.12
N ALA A 800 37.99 -47.44 2.98
CA ALA A 800 38.19 -47.39 4.43
C ALA A 800 39.10 -48.52 4.93
N LEU A 801 38.87 -49.76 4.47
CA LEU A 801 39.69 -50.92 4.84
C LEU A 801 41.14 -50.76 4.38
N ALA A 802 41.33 -50.28 3.15
CA ALA A 802 42.66 -50.02 2.61
C ALA A 802 43.36 -48.82 3.28
N GLY A 803 42.62 -47.74 3.57
CA GLY A 803 43.16 -46.61 4.34
C GLY A 803 43.57 -46.99 5.76
N LEU A 804 42.79 -47.83 6.44
CA LEU A 804 43.13 -48.38 7.76
C LEU A 804 44.34 -49.30 7.69
N TYR A 805 44.48 -50.11 6.64
CA TYR A 805 45.65 -50.95 6.41
C TYR A 805 46.91 -50.10 6.21
N VAL A 806 46.83 -49.03 5.41
CA VAL A 806 47.93 -48.08 5.21
C VAL A 806 48.33 -47.41 6.53
N TYR A 807 47.36 -46.99 7.35
CA TYR A 807 47.63 -46.50 8.71
C TYR A 807 48.33 -47.56 9.58
N ALA A 808 47.78 -48.78 9.63
CA ALA A 808 48.27 -49.85 10.49
C ALA A 808 49.69 -50.29 10.11
N ALA A 809 50.02 -50.28 8.82
CA ALA A 809 51.35 -50.60 8.34
C ALA A 809 52.38 -49.48 8.59
N ALA A 810 51.94 -48.21 8.64
CA ALA A 810 52.83 -47.07 8.88
C ALA A 810 53.02 -46.74 10.37
N LYS A 811 51.98 -46.94 11.21
CA LYS A 811 51.92 -46.46 12.60
C LYS A 811 51.24 -47.44 13.59
N GLY A 812 50.60 -48.50 13.11
CA GLY A 812 49.86 -49.45 13.96
C GLY A 812 50.64 -50.73 14.28
N THR A 813 49.93 -51.77 14.74
CA THR A 813 50.54 -53.07 15.06
C THR A 813 50.53 -54.01 13.85
N PRO A 814 51.53 -54.92 13.73
CA PRO A 814 51.57 -55.92 12.65
C PRO A 814 50.31 -56.81 12.59
N GLU A 815 49.68 -57.04 13.75
CA GLU A 815 48.45 -57.82 13.89
C GLU A 815 47.23 -57.12 13.29
N GLU A 816 47.09 -55.80 13.53
CA GLU A 816 46.02 -54.98 12.94
C GLU A 816 46.18 -54.90 11.42
N ALA A 817 47.40 -54.71 10.93
CA ALA A 817 47.71 -54.70 9.50
C ALA A 817 47.36 -56.05 8.85
N LYS A 818 47.72 -57.18 9.50
CA LYS A 818 47.38 -58.52 9.00
C LYS A 818 45.86 -58.73 8.93
N SER A 819 45.13 -58.37 9.99
CA SER A 819 43.66 -58.51 10.04
C SER A 819 42.94 -57.70 8.94
N LEU A 820 43.36 -56.45 8.71
CA LEU A 820 42.79 -55.61 7.65
C LEU A 820 43.13 -56.13 6.25
N LYS A 821 44.32 -56.72 6.08
CA LYS A 821 44.73 -57.38 4.84
C LYS A 821 43.86 -58.60 4.53
N ASP A 822 43.51 -59.40 5.53
CA ASP A 822 42.60 -60.53 5.38
C ASP A 822 41.17 -60.07 5.03
N LYS A 823 40.65 -59.01 5.68
CA LYS A 823 39.37 -58.39 5.31
C LYS A 823 39.33 -57.90 3.84
N LEU A 824 40.43 -57.33 3.33
CA LEU A 824 40.53 -56.92 1.93
C LEU A 824 40.50 -58.13 0.97
N ARG A 825 41.14 -59.24 1.32
CA ARG A 825 41.08 -60.50 0.56
C ARG A 825 39.67 -61.06 0.49
N GLU A 826 38.92 -61.00 1.59
CA GLU A 826 37.51 -61.42 1.63
C GLU A 826 36.61 -60.60 0.68
N GLN A 827 37.00 -59.36 0.34
CA GLN A 827 36.31 -58.53 -0.66
C GLN A 827 36.80 -58.75 -2.10
N GLY A 828 37.70 -59.71 -2.32
CA GLY A 828 38.23 -60.08 -3.63
C GLY A 828 39.38 -59.20 -4.13
N VAL A 829 40.07 -58.48 -3.24
CA VAL A 829 41.25 -57.67 -3.58
C VAL A 829 42.51 -58.53 -3.44
N ASP A 830 43.39 -58.53 -4.44
CA ASP A 830 44.73 -59.12 -4.34
C ASP A 830 45.63 -58.29 -3.40
N ALA A 831 45.40 -58.47 -2.09
CA ALA A 831 46.00 -57.66 -1.04
C ALA A 831 47.52 -57.86 -0.90
N ASP A 832 48.11 -58.89 -1.52
CA ASP A 832 49.56 -59.14 -1.49
C ASP A 832 50.34 -58.22 -2.43
N LYS A 833 49.67 -57.69 -3.46
CA LYS A 833 50.19 -56.63 -4.33
C LYS A 833 49.98 -55.22 -3.77
N LEU A 834 49.19 -55.09 -2.71
CA LEU A 834 49.01 -53.85 -1.96
C LEU A 834 50.30 -53.57 -1.16
N THR A 835 51.29 -52.99 -1.84
CA THR A 835 52.54 -52.58 -1.23
C THR A 835 52.32 -51.32 -0.40
N THR A 836 52.85 -51.30 0.81
CA THR A 836 52.96 -50.06 1.62
C THR A 836 53.93 -49.07 0.95
N GLY A 837 54.87 -49.58 0.14
CA GLY A 837 55.93 -48.85 -0.57
C GLY A 837 55.60 -48.32 -1.96
N GLY A 838 54.48 -48.69 -2.59
CA GLY A 838 54.07 -48.12 -3.89
C GLY A 838 53.44 -46.73 -3.81
N LEU A 839 53.13 -46.26 -2.60
CA LEU A 839 52.50 -44.97 -2.32
C LEU A 839 53.43 -43.98 -1.61
N GLY A 840 54.73 -44.32 -1.48
CA GLY A 840 55.67 -43.57 -0.62
C GLY A 840 57.16 -43.64 -0.95
N ASP A 841 57.58 -44.01 -2.16
CA ASP A 841 58.99 -43.87 -2.62
C ASP A 841 59.17 -42.73 -3.65
N SER A 842 58.59 -41.58 -3.31
CA SER A 842 59.17 -40.27 -3.63
C SER A 842 59.14 -39.47 -2.34
N ALA A 843 60.25 -38.83 -1.97
CA ALA A 843 60.53 -38.25 -0.66
C ALA A 843 59.67 -37.03 -0.25
N SER A 844 58.35 -37.10 -0.38
CA SER A 844 57.42 -36.19 0.25
C SER A 844 56.13 -36.92 0.62
N THR A 845 55.73 -36.84 1.89
CA THR A 845 54.40 -37.25 2.42
C THR A 845 53.21 -36.56 1.72
N SER A 846 53.46 -35.71 0.73
CA SER A 846 52.50 -34.88 0.00
C SER A 846 51.77 -35.59 -1.14
N SER A 847 52.00 -36.89 -1.40
CA SER A 847 51.42 -37.60 -2.57
C SER A 847 50.38 -38.68 -2.26
N LEU A 848 50.17 -39.03 -0.98
CA LEU A 848 49.25 -40.09 -0.55
C LEU A 848 47.81 -39.54 -0.42
N THR A 849 46.87 -40.06 -1.21
CA THR A 849 45.44 -39.70 -1.11
C THR A 849 44.57 -40.95 -1.02
N LEU A 850 43.47 -40.88 -0.27
CA LEU A 850 42.43 -41.92 -0.18
C LEU A 850 41.90 -42.32 -1.56
N ARG A 851 41.81 -41.37 -2.49
CA ARG A 851 41.42 -41.64 -3.88
C ARG A 851 42.42 -42.55 -4.60
N LYS A 852 43.73 -42.31 -4.48
CA LYS A 852 44.75 -43.20 -5.07
C LYS A 852 44.72 -44.58 -4.44
N ILE A 853 44.48 -44.66 -3.13
CA ILE A 853 44.28 -45.92 -2.42
C ILE A 853 43.07 -46.66 -3.00
N GLU A 854 41.95 -45.98 -3.20
CA GLU A 854 40.73 -46.55 -3.79
C GLU A 854 40.95 -47.04 -5.23
N GLU A 855 41.56 -46.22 -6.09
CA GLU A 855 41.87 -46.58 -7.49
C GLU A 855 42.76 -47.83 -7.57
N GLU A 856 43.77 -47.93 -6.70
CA GLU A 856 44.67 -49.08 -6.68
C GLU A 856 43.99 -50.35 -6.18
N VAL A 857 43.20 -50.24 -5.11
CA VAL A 857 42.43 -51.37 -4.56
C VAL A 857 41.40 -51.88 -5.57
N VAL A 858 40.77 -51.00 -6.34
CA VAL A 858 39.83 -51.39 -7.42
C VAL A 858 40.55 -52.12 -8.56
N LYS A 859 41.74 -51.65 -8.99
CA LYS A 859 42.54 -52.38 -10.00
C LYS A 859 42.91 -53.79 -9.52
N LEU A 860 43.36 -53.89 -8.27
CA LEU A 860 43.75 -55.16 -7.65
C LEU A 860 42.57 -56.11 -7.41
N ARG A 861 41.33 -55.58 -7.45
CA ARG A 861 40.09 -56.37 -7.48
C ARG A 861 39.74 -56.86 -8.90
N ALA A 862 39.93 -56.01 -9.91
CA ALA A 862 39.61 -56.33 -11.32
C ALA A 862 40.55 -57.39 -11.92
N THR A 863 41.80 -57.50 -11.44
CA THR A 863 42.76 -58.51 -11.90
C THR A 863 42.43 -59.95 -11.46
N GLY A 864 41.38 -60.16 -10.65
CA GLY A 864 41.00 -61.46 -10.10
C GLY A 864 39.86 -62.20 -10.83
N ALA A 865 39.20 -61.62 -11.84
CA ALA A 865 38.09 -62.26 -12.53
C ALA A 865 38.16 -62.07 -14.06
N ALA A 866 38.66 -63.08 -14.76
CA ALA A 866 38.40 -63.26 -16.19
C ALA A 866 37.08 -64.03 -16.37
N ALA A 867 36.11 -63.45 -17.09
CA ALA A 867 34.96 -64.15 -17.66
C ALA A 867 34.50 -63.43 -18.95
N PRO A 868 33.90 -64.13 -19.93
CA PRO A 868 34.03 -63.86 -21.36
C PRO A 868 33.05 -62.80 -21.90
N ALA A 869 33.28 -62.39 -23.15
CA ALA A 869 32.47 -61.46 -23.92
C ALA A 869 30.97 -61.84 -23.94
N PRO A 870 30.04 -60.87 -23.92
CA PRO A 870 28.61 -61.14 -24.01
C PRO A 870 28.19 -61.54 -25.44
N PRO A 871 27.15 -62.38 -25.61
CA PRO A 871 26.67 -62.79 -26.93
C PRO A 871 25.93 -61.67 -27.65
N GLN A 872 26.04 -61.63 -28.98
CA GLN A 872 25.19 -60.82 -29.85
C GLN A 872 23.72 -61.25 -29.75
N PRO A 873 22.75 -60.33 -29.73
CA PRO A 873 21.35 -60.63 -30.05
C PRO A 873 21.09 -60.53 -31.57
N ALA A 874 20.41 -61.53 -32.13
CA ALA A 874 19.84 -61.54 -33.48
C ALA A 874 18.55 -60.68 -33.56
N PRO A 875 18.06 -60.30 -34.77
CA PRO A 875 17.11 -59.20 -34.94
C PRO A 875 15.64 -59.65 -34.89
N ALA A 876 14.76 -58.84 -34.28
CA ALA A 876 13.31 -58.92 -34.51
C ALA A 876 12.57 -57.59 -34.16
N ASN A 877 12.04 -57.00 -35.23
CA ASN A 877 10.83 -56.19 -35.41
C ASN A 877 10.24 -55.31 -34.28
N ALA A 878 10.00 -54.06 -34.70
CA ALA A 878 9.28 -52.99 -34.02
C ALA A 878 7.83 -53.32 -33.63
N PRO A 879 7.31 -52.61 -32.60
CA PRO A 879 6.02 -51.95 -32.69
C PRO A 879 6.23 -50.43 -32.73
N THR A 880 5.73 -49.87 -33.83
CA THR A 880 5.43 -48.46 -34.06
C THR A 880 4.73 -47.78 -32.87
N THR A 881 5.30 -46.68 -32.37
CA THR A 881 4.55 -45.45 -32.06
C THR A 881 5.46 -44.24 -32.31
N ALA A 882 4.90 -43.25 -32.99
CA ALA A 882 5.57 -42.09 -33.55
C ALA A 882 6.04 -41.07 -32.48
N PRO A 883 7.02 -40.20 -32.82
CA PRO A 883 7.50 -39.15 -31.94
C PRO A 883 6.58 -37.91 -31.95
N PRO A 884 6.37 -37.19 -30.83
CA PRO A 884 6.05 -35.78 -30.91
C PRO A 884 7.33 -35.00 -31.32
N PRO A 885 7.19 -33.92 -32.10
CA PRO A 885 8.23 -33.47 -33.01
C PRO A 885 9.37 -32.72 -32.33
N ALA A 886 10.59 -32.94 -32.86
CA ALA A 886 11.69 -32.00 -32.78
C ALA A 886 11.29 -30.71 -33.52
N GLY A 887 11.12 -29.62 -32.78
CA GLY A 887 10.94 -28.27 -33.34
C GLY A 887 12.28 -27.55 -33.42
N ASN A 888 12.89 -27.57 -34.61
CA ASN A 888 13.85 -26.62 -35.16
C ASN A 888 14.80 -25.88 -34.20
N VAL A 889 15.94 -26.51 -33.95
CA VAL A 889 17.21 -25.78 -33.89
C VAL A 889 17.48 -25.27 -35.31
N GLN A 890 17.11 -24.02 -35.61
CA GLN A 890 17.68 -23.32 -36.75
C GLN A 890 19.02 -22.73 -36.35
N THR A 891 20.06 -23.31 -36.93
CA THR A 891 21.38 -22.71 -37.12
C THR A 891 21.24 -21.29 -37.68
N LEU A 892 21.71 -20.30 -36.93
CA LEU A 892 22.06 -18.99 -37.48
C LEU A 892 23.28 -19.17 -38.42
N PRO A 893 23.23 -18.71 -39.69
CA PRO A 893 24.40 -18.72 -40.55
C PRO A 893 25.36 -17.59 -40.18
N ALA A 894 26.66 -17.89 -40.15
CA ALA A 894 27.74 -16.93 -40.07
C ALA A 894 28.11 -16.40 -41.46
N GLY A 895 28.25 -15.07 -41.58
CA GLY A 895 28.72 -14.30 -42.75
C GLY A 895 27.54 -13.66 -43.51
N SER A 896 27.35 -12.34 -43.62
CA SER A 896 28.32 -11.25 -43.75
C SER A 896 27.71 -9.89 -43.35
N SER A 897 28.54 -9.06 -42.69
CA SER A 897 28.56 -7.58 -42.68
C SER A 897 27.27 -6.78 -42.39
N GLY A 898 27.27 -6.09 -41.24
CA GLY A 898 26.84 -4.68 -41.15
C GLY A 898 25.46 -4.41 -40.55
N THR A 899 25.41 -4.21 -39.23
CA THR A 899 24.85 -3.04 -38.49
C THR A 899 24.37 -3.45 -37.09
N VAL A 900 24.89 -2.72 -36.09
CA VAL A 900 24.68 -2.92 -34.66
C VAL A 900 23.38 -2.24 -34.23
N THR A 901 22.42 -2.99 -33.70
CA THR A 901 21.28 -2.58 -32.84
C THR A 901 20.96 -3.82 -32.00
N GLY A 902 20.74 -3.82 -30.69
CA GLY A 902 20.14 -2.91 -29.74
C GLY A 902 19.70 -3.82 -28.58
N VAL A 903 20.14 -3.55 -27.36
CA VAL A 903 19.85 -4.39 -26.17
C VAL A 903 18.35 -4.33 -25.89
N VAL A 904 17.62 -5.41 -26.19
CA VAL A 904 16.25 -5.59 -25.74
C VAL A 904 16.31 -6.04 -24.29
N PHE A 905 16.22 -5.08 -23.37
CA PHE A 905 15.91 -5.39 -21.98
C PHE A 905 14.53 -6.07 -21.95
N PRO A 906 14.34 -7.14 -21.15
CA PRO A 906 13.00 -7.65 -20.92
C PRO A 906 12.17 -6.49 -20.40
N THR A 907 11.08 -6.19 -21.09
CA THR A 907 9.98 -5.42 -20.56
C THR A 907 9.77 -5.93 -19.15
N THR A 908 10.03 -5.10 -18.14
CA THR A 908 9.54 -5.36 -16.79
C THR A 908 8.11 -5.83 -16.97
N GLY A 909 7.84 -7.09 -16.62
CA GLY A 909 6.49 -7.63 -16.65
C GLY A 909 5.59 -6.57 -16.06
N SER A 910 4.49 -6.30 -16.74
CA SER A 910 3.41 -5.37 -16.44
C SER A 910 3.18 -5.18 -14.94
N GLY A 911 4.08 -4.44 -14.29
CA GLY A 911 3.93 -3.87 -12.98
C GLY A 911 2.98 -2.71 -13.19
N GLU A 912 1.72 -3.06 -13.42
CA GLU A 912 0.63 -2.24 -12.91
C GLU A 912 1.05 -1.84 -11.49
N PRO A 913 1.08 -0.54 -11.15
CA PRO A 913 1.08 -0.19 -9.73
C PRO A 913 -0.13 -0.92 -9.18
N ALA A 914 0.09 -1.88 -8.29
CA ALA A 914 -0.93 -2.78 -7.79
C ALA A 914 -2.26 -2.05 -7.66
N GLU A 915 -3.15 -2.33 -8.61
CA GLU A 915 -4.55 -2.02 -8.47
C GLU A 915 -5.03 -2.95 -7.38
N ASN A 916 -4.98 -2.48 -6.14
CA ASN A 916 -5.81 -3.00 -5.05
C ASN A 916 -5.94 -1.93 -3.96
N HIS A 917 -7.21 -1.53 -3.80
CA HIS A 917 -7.85 -0.65 -2.81
C HIS A 917 -7.95 0.85 -3.12
#